data_AF-A0A8E0QX69-F1
#
_entry.id   AF-A0A8E0QX69-F1
#
_cell.length_a   1.000
_cell.length_b   1.000
_cell.length_c   1.000
_cell.angle_alpha   90.00
_cell.angle_beta   90.00
_cell.angle_gamma   90.00
#
_symmetry.space_group_name_H-M   'P 1'
#
loop_
_entity.id
_entity.type
_entity.pdbx_description
1 polymer ?
#
loop_
_entity_poly.entity_id
_entity_poly.type
_entity_poly.pdbx_seq_one_letter_code
_entity_poly.pdbx_strand_id
1 'polypeptide(L)'
;MANAKRGGYRQINQALNICAWEGYLDEQQARLPTLEDVEQISPRVLRVLGQNEGKFTLQGTNTYIVGTGRQRLIIDTGQGIPEWASLISSTLADSSIELSYVLLTHWHGDHTGGVPDLLRLYPYLSDSIYKHTPGKGQKLISDGQVFRVEGATVRAVHSPGHSHDHMCFILEEENAMFTGDNILGHGSSAVEVLSTWMSSLRMMQSLRCVVGYPAHGAVIHDLPAKLDAELTQKARREDRVVETLKRMKREDQRNGAPGKGSVTVQQLVTAMHGNDLDEQVRAMALEPFVHEVLRKLAQDERVAFEVRGGQKKWLGGFSRVIFPQFGRDSGLRHVQQCHPESARRGMLVLQSTPSPLNKYLDTPYWNNCPLVNPRKRIKVNKMERQPKSVCDAAQLLQTASIISSTVQTIIAEWSAEAKASKGSRKQNVPTLPSRELFDAQRTILAAVGKLAELVSDPSARILEVATQFQESRCLYIAAERRIPDLLAAGDEDGVHVDLISQKARIEPRKLARILRYLCSIGIFQQTGPNTFANNGISAALVSNEPLRAYVQLVNSEGFTASDRLPHTLLDPDTGPSYDVAKTAWQNAVCTKKTRWEWIEERVAPEKLLESGGHYPGIPSLVLGLPPREDDGLVARPELDIMGLSMVGGGRVFGTAHVYDFPWASLGDALVVDVGGGVGGFPLQLSKVYPKLQFIVQDRGPVVKQGLEKVWPRENLEALQNRRVQFVEHSIFNKNPTEGADIYFLRYVLHDWSDDYCVRILSAIRSSMAAHSRLLICDQVMNTTIGDPDLESAPSPLPANYGYHTRFSHSRDITMMSCINGIERTPAEFKALLQAAGLKLKKIWHCRSQVSLIEAVLPEVNGFK
;
A
#
# COMPACT_ATOMS: atom_id res chain seq x y z
N MET A 1 -11.21 25.90 -33.36
CA MET A 1 -9.82 26.44 -33.25
C MET A 1 -9.36 26.31 -31.80
N ALA A 2 -8.12 25.84 -31.63
CA ALA A 2 -7.34 25.68 -30.39
C ALA A 2 -7.78 24.60 -29.36
N ASN A 3 -7.56 23.33 -29.71
CA ASN A 3 -7.39 22.23 -28.74
C ASN A 3 -6.02 22.38 -28.07
N ALA A 4 -5.98 22.63 -26.75
CA ALA A 4 -4.75 22.69 -25.98
C ALA A 4 -4.18 21.27 -25.76
N LYS A 5 -3.07 20.98 -26.43
CA LYS A 5 -2.27 19.75 -26.37
C LYS A 5 -1.85 19.44 -24.92
N ARG A 6 -2.33 18.32 -24.36
CA ARG A 6 -1.90 17.79 -23.05
C ARG A 6 -0.82 16.72 -23.24
N GLY A 7 0.42 17.15 -23.45
CA GLY A 7 1.60 16.29 -23.40
C GLY A 7 1.99 16.00 -21.94
N GLY A 8 1.85 14.75 -21.51
CA GLY A 8 2.12 14.30 -20.15
C GLY A 8 3.59 13.99 -19.91
N TYR A 9 4.45 15.01 -19.90
CA TYR A 9 5.86 14.84 -19.57
C TYR A 9 6.07 14.85 -18.05
N ARG A 10 6.69 13.80 -17.51
CA ARG A 10 6.96 13.67 -16.08
C ARG A 10 8.38 14.20 -15.81
N GLN A 11 8.53 15.16 -14.88
CA GLN A 11 9.79 15.85 -14.61
C GLN A 11 11.00 14.88 -14.50
N ILE A 12 11.89 14.96 -15.49
CA ILE A 12 13.09 14.14 -15.59
C ILE A 12 14.09 14.49 -14.48
N ASN A 13 14.07 15.74 -13.99
CA ASN A 13 14.93 16.26 -12.92
C ASN A 13 14.24 17.40 -12.14
N GLN A 14 14.56 17.56 -10.85
CA GLN A 14 14.17 18.72 -10.03
C GLN A 14 14.68 20.07 -10.62
N ALA A 15 15.67 20.03 -11.51
CA ALA A 15 16.24 21.22 -12.16
C ALA A 15 15.46 21.77 -13.36
N LEU A 16 14.48 21.04 -13.85
CA LEU A 16 13.58 21.51 -14.91
C LEU A 16 12.29 22.05 -14.29
N ASN A 17 12.33 23.28 -13.76
CA ASN A 17 11.09 24.01 -13.46
C ASN A 17 10.49 24.53 -14.77
N ILE A 18 9.45 23.85 -15.25
CA ILE A 18 8.78 24.12 -16.51
C ILE A 18 8.33 25.59 -16.62
N CYS A 19 7.82 26.17 -15.54
CA CYS A 19 7.34 27.57 -15.52
C CYS A 19 8.47 28.59 -15.74
N ALA A 20 9.73 28.26 -15.44
CA ALA A 20 10.87 29.14 -15.63
C ALA A 20 11.50 29.02 -17.04
N TRP A 21 11.08 28.01 -17.81
CA TRP A 21 11.62 27.68 -19.14
C TRP A 21 10.57 27.77 -20.25
N GLU A 22 9.36 28.25 -19.97
CA GLU A 22 8.26 28.30 -20.94
C GLU A 22 8.67 29.04 -22.22
N GLY A 23 9.25 30.24 -22.12
CA GLY A 23 9.69 31.01 -23.30
C GLY A 23 10.78 30.34 -24.12
N TYR A 24 11.75 29.67 -23.47
CA TYR A 24 12.81 28.92 -24.18
C TYR A 24 12.26 27.70 -24.92
N LEU A 25 11.36 26.95 -24.27
CA LEU A 25 10.72 25.77 -24.88
C LEU A 25 9.76 26.17 -26.00
N ASP A 26 9.07 27.31 -25.86
CA ASP A 26 8.18 27.86 -26.90
C ASP A 26 8.98 28.33 -28.13
N GLU A 27 10.09 29.04 -27.93
CA GLU A 27 11.01 29.41 -29.03
C GLU A 27 11.64 28.19 -29.71
N GLN A 28 12.02 27.19 -28.93
CA GLN A 28 12.56 25.95 -29.47
C GLN A 28 11.52 25.23 -30.34
N GLN A 29 10.28 25.11 -29.85
CA GLN A 29 9.19 24.45 -30.57
C GLN A 29 8.83 25.19 -31.86
N ALA A 30 8.87 26.53 -31.86
CA ALA A 30 8.58 27.36 -33.03
C ALA A 30 9.61 27.20 -34.18
N ARG A 31 10.83 26.70 -33.88
CA ARG A 31 11.92 26.53 -34.86
C ARG A 31 12.09 25.09 -35.34
N LEU A 32 11.23 24.18 -34.90
CA LEU A 32 11.31 22.78 -35.29
C LEU A 32 10.89 22.59 -36.77
N PRO A 33 11.62 21.82 -37.57
CA PRO A 33 11.16 21.43 -38.90
C PRO A 33 9.92 20.54 -38.79
N THR A 34 9.05 20.62 -39.80
CA THR A 34 7.94 19.68 -39.95
C THR A 34 8.49 18.29 -40.31
N LEU A 35 7.92 17.27 -39.69
CA LEU A 35 8.24 15.86 -39.94
C LEU A 35 6.97 15.17 -40.41
N GLU A 36 7.07 14.36 -41.46
CA GLU A 36 5.96 13.54 -41.93
C GLU A 36 5.63 12.45 -40.91
N ASP A 37 4.33 12.11 -40.83
CA ASP A 37 3.80 11.08 -39.93
C ASP A 37 4.44 9.71 -40.15
N VAL A 38 4.74 9.39 -41.41
CA VAL A 38 5.45 8.19 -41.84
C VAL A 38 6.53 8.58 -42.85
N GLU A 39 7.78 8.27 -42.58
CA GLU A 39 8.91 8.64 -43.44
C GLU A 39 9.93 7.49 -43.56
N GLN A 40 10.27 7.11 -44.79
CA GLN A 40 11.34 6.15 -45.07
C GLN A 40 12.70 6.87 -45.01
N ILE A 41 13.36 6.80 -43.85
CA ILE A 41 14.58 7.59 -43.59
C ILE A 41 15.88 6.89 -44.03
N SER A 42 15.82 5.58 -44.28
CA SER A 42 16.87 4.80 -44.95
C SER A 42 16.24 3.61 -45.68
N PRO A 43 16.95 2.84 -46.53
CA PRO A 43 16.38 1.65 -47.16
C PRO A 43 15.85 0.59 -46.18
N ARG A 44 16.24 0.66 -44.90
CA ARG A 44 15.93 -0.35 -43.87
C ARG A 44 15.13 0.20 -42.70
N VAL A 45 15.03 1.53 -42.56
CA VAL A 45 14.40 2.19 -41.40
C VAL A 45 13.25 3.08 -41.85
N LEU A 46 12.06 2.76 -41.35
CA LEU A 46 10.84 3.55 -41.50
C LEU A 46 10.51 4.20 -40.16
N ARG A 47 10.38 5.53 -40.14
CA ARG A 47 9.99 6.30 -38.96
C ARG A 47 8.48 6.52 -38.98
N VAL A 48 7.82 6.27 -37.85
CA VAL A 48 6.40 6.57 -37.62
C VAL A 48 6.27 7.44 -36.37
N LEU A 49 5.63 8.61 -36.49
CA LEU A 49 5.46 9.56 -35.39
C LEU A 49 4.39 9.12 -34.39
N GLY A 50 4.67 9.29 -33.10
CA GLY A 50 3.83 8.95 -31.96
C GLY A 50 2.56 9.77 -31.78
N GLN A 51 2.30 10.75 -32.67
CA GLN A 51 1.13 11.63 -32.65
C GLN A 51 0.95 12.43 -31.35
N ASN A 52 2.04 12.61 -30.59
CA ASN A 52 2.08 13.20 -29.26
C ASN A 52 2.96 14.46 -29.19
N GLU A 53 2.91 15.33 -30.21
CA GLU A 53 3.73 16.55 -30.27
C GLU A 53 3.57 17.45 -29.02
N GLY A 54 4.67 18.05 -28.59
CA GLY A 54 4.72 18.82 -27.35
C GLY A 54 6.10 19.34 -27.00
N LYS A 55 6.19 20.13 -25.93
CA LYS A 55 7.43 20.83 -25.51
C LYS A 55 8.63 19.90 -25.26
N PHE A 56 8.37 18.62 -25.02
CA PHE A 56 9.40 17.64 -24.68
C PHE A 56 9.46 16.44 -25.61
N THR A 57 8.35 16.14 -26.29
CA THR A 57 8.24 15.13 -27.35
C THR A 57 8.53 15.73 -28.73
N LEU A 58 8.78 17.04 -28.81
CA LEU A 58 9.05 17.80 -30.03
C LEU A 58 7.93 17.61 -31.06
N GLN A 59 8.26 17.15 -32.27
CA GLN A 59 7.30 16.82 -33.32
C GLN A 59 6.45 15.56 -33.02
N GLY A 60 6.73 14.86 -31.93
CA GLY A 60 6.17 13.55 -31.59
C GLY A 60 7.30 12.54 -31.39
N THR A 61 7.02 11.51 -30.60
CA THR A 61 8.00 10.45 -30.33
C THR A 61 8.17 9.57 -31.56
N ASN A 62 9.39 9.45 -32.04
CA ASN A 62 9.74 8.60 -33.16
C ASN A 62 9.66 7.12 -32.74
N THR A 63 8.87 6.34 -33.48
CA THR A 63 8.93 4.89 -33.47
C THR A 63 9.57 4.41 -34.77
N TYR A 64 10.40 3.37 -34.72
CA TYR A 64 11.17 2.94 -35.89
C TYR A 64 10.87 1.49 -36.25
N ILE A 65 10.39 1.25 -37.46
CA ILE A 65 10.24 -0.10 -38.03
C ILE A 65 11.49 -0.41 -38.86
N VAL A 66 12.17 -1.49 -38.54
CA VAL A 66 13.53 -1.80 -39.02
C VAL A 66 13.58 -3.18 -39.68
N GLY A 67 14.14 -3.24 -40.88
CA GLY A 67 14.32 -4.45 -41.69
C GLY A 67 13.92 -4.21 -43.15
N THR A 68 14.34 -5.08 -44.06
CA THR A 68 13.96 -5.01 -45.49
C THR A 68 12.91 -6.02 -45.89
N GLY A 69 12.89 -7.18 -45.22
CA GLY A 69 11.92 -8.24 -45.51
C GLY A 69 10.53 -7.98 -44.92
N ARG A 70 9.67 -9.01 -45.06
CA ARG A 70 8.32 -9.03 -44.48
C ARG A 70 8.35 -8.97 -42.96
N GLN A 71 9.24 -9.71 -42.32
CA GLN A 71 9.41 -9.73 -40.86
C GLN A 71 10.37 -8.62 -40.43
N ARG A 72 9.90 -7.69 -39.59
CA ARG A 72 10.66 -6.50 -39.14
C ARG A 72 10.60 -6.34 -37.63
N LEU A 73 11.44 -5.51 -37.05
CA LEU A 73 11.34 -5.12 -35.64
C LEU A 73 10.83 -3.69 -35.51
N ILE A 74 10.24 -3.36 -34.37
CA ILE A 74 9.89 -1.97 -34.01
C ILE A 74 10.69 -1.53 -32.78
N ILE A 75 11.17 -0.29 -32.79
CA ILE A 75 11.82 0.36 -31.66
C ILE A 75 10.91 1.47 -31.14
N ASP A 76 10.60 1.41 -29.84
CA ASP A 76 9.62 2.22 -29.13
C ASP A 76 8.18 2.15 -29.68
N THR A 77 7.22 2.63 -28.89
CA THR A 77 5.78 2.47 -29.14
C THR A 77 4.95 3.74 -28.91
N GLY A 78 5.59 4.90 -28.78
CA GLY A 78 4.85 6.14 -28.54
C GLY A 78 4.14 6.15 -27.17
N GLN A 79 3.29 7.18 -26.97
CA GLN A 79 2.56 7.41 -25.71
C GLN A 79 1.30 6.54 -25.54
N GLY A 80 0.89 5.78 -26.55
CA GLY A 80 -0.40 5.09 -26.57
C GLY A 80 -1.56 6.02 -26.94
N ILE A 81 -1.33 6.88 -27.93
CA ILE A 81 -2.37 7.71 -28.54
C ILE A 81 -3.08 6.87 -29.61
N PRO A 82 -4.43 6.84 -29.65
CA PRO A 82 -5.18 6.01 -30.62
C PRO A 82 -4.81 6.26 -32.09
N GLU A 83 -4.47 7.50 -32.44
CA GLU A 83 -4.03 7.92 -33.76
C GLU A 83 -2.72 7.24 -34.16
N TRP A 84 -1.76 7.09 -33.23
CA TRP A 84 -0.53 6.32 -33.48
C TRP A 84 -0.82 4.84 -33.74
N ALA A 85 -1.72 4.22 -32.96
CA ALA A 85 -2.09 2.82 -33.17
C ALA A 85 -2.74 2.60 -34.55
N SER A 86 -3.55 3.56 -35.00
CA SER A 86 -4.16 3.56 -36.33
C SER A 86 -3.09 3.69 -37.42
N LEU A 87 -2.13 4.60 -37.24
CA LEU A 87 -1.02 4.84 -38.17
C LEU A 87 -0.09 3.63 -38.29
N ILE A 88 0.25 2.97 -37.18
CA ILE A 88 1.00 1.70 -37.19
C ILE A 88 0.20 0.63 -37.92
N SER A 89 -1.10 0.52 -37.66
CA SER A 89 -1.95 -0.48 -38.32
C SER A 89 -1.98 -0.32 -39.84
N SER A 90 -2.19 0.91 -40.34
CA SER A 90 -2.18 1.17 -41.78
C SER A 90 -0.80 0.97 -42.39
N THR A 91 0.25 1.47 -41.73
CA THR A 91 1.63 1.36 -42.22
C THR A 91 2.08 -0.09 -42.39
N LEU A 92 1.79 -0.95 -41.41
CA LEU A 92 2.13 -2.37 -41.47
C LEU A 92 1.32 -3.10 -42.55
N ALA A 93 0.03 -2.77 -42.71
CA ALA A 93 -0.83 -3.36 -43.73
C ALA A 93 -0.39 -2.96 -45.15
N ASP A 94 -0.21 -1.66 -45.40
CA ASP A 94 0.14 -1.09 -46.72
C ASP A 94 1.50 -1.60 -47.20
N SER A 95 2.43 -1.84 -46.27
CA SER A 95 3.78 -2.33 -46.57
C SER A 95 3.92 -3.86 -46.46
N SER A 96 2.83 -4.58 -46.15
CA SER A 96 2.83 -6.03 -45.92
C SER A 96 3.90 -6.49 -44.89
N ILE A 97 4.04 -5.75 -43.80
CA ILE A 97 5.03 -5.98 -42.74
C ILE A 97 4.40 -6.75 -41.57
N GLU A 98 5.13 -7.71 -41.04
CA GLU A 98 4.85 -8.38 -39.76
C GLU A 98 5.97 -8.07 -38.75
N LEU A 99 5.61 -7.89 -37.49
CA LEU A 99 6.60 -7.56 -36.46
C LEU A 99 7.12 -8.83 -35.78
N SER A 100 8.44 -8.96 -35.64
CA SER A 100 9.09 -10.07 -34.92
C SER A 100 9.56 -9.67 -33.53
N TYR A 101 9.95 -8.41 -33.34
CA TYR A 101 10.48 -7.89 -32.08
C TYR A 101 9.96 -6.47 -31.81
N VAL A 102 9.68 -6.17 -30.54
CA VAL A 102 9.35 -4.82 -30.04
C VAL A 102 10.42 -4.46 -29.03
N LEU A 103 11.32 -3.54 -29.37
CA LEU A 103 12.43 -3.13 -28.51
C LEU A 103 12.10 -1.78 -27.88
N LEU A 104 12.12 -1.71 -26.55
CA LEU A 104 11.84 -0.47 -25.82
C LEU A 104 13.16 0.14 -25.31
N THR A 105 13.39 1.42 -25.63
CA THR A 105 14.59 2.13 -25.22
C THR A 105 14.64 2.33 -23.71
N HIS A 106 13.56 2.80 -23.07
CA HIS A 106 13.53 3.07 -21.63
C HIS A 106 12.12 3.19 -21.05
N TRP A 107 12.01 3.46 -19.73
CA TRP A 107 10.73 3.42 -19.01
C TRP A 107 9.72 4.55 -19.31
N HIS A 108 10.11 5.65 -19.96
CA HIS A 108 9.20 6.79 -20.13
C HIS A 108 7.95 6.42 -20.93
N GLY A 109 6.83 7.05 -20.57
CA GLY A 109 5.50 6.64 -21.04
C GLY A 109 5.27 6.89 -22.53
N ASP A 110 5.94 7.90 -23.08
CA ASP A 110 5.98 8.24 -24.50
C ASP A 110 6.80 7.25 -25.36
N HIS A 111 7.50 6.30 -24.76
CA HIS A 111 8.23 5.23 -25.47
C HIS A 111 7.55 3.86 -25.31
N THR A 112 6.82 3.66 -24.20
CA THR A 112 6.26 2.36 -23.81
C THR A 112 4.73 2.32 -23.82
N GLY A 113 4.08 3.48 -23.97
CA GLY A 113 2.66 3.65 -23.76
C GLY A 113 1.79 2.98 -24.81
N GLY A 114 2.29 2.79 -26.04
CA GLY A 114 1.55 2.10 -27.10
C GLY A 114 1.66 0.57 -27.10
N VAL A 115 2.42 -0.02 -26.18
CA VAL A 115 2.50 -1.49 -26.03
C VAL A 115 1.12 -2.16 -25.90
N PRO A 116 0.17 -1.68 -25.07
CA PRO A 116 -1.16 -2.29 -24.96
C PRO A 116 -1.96 -2.23 -26.27
N ASP A 117 -1.86 -1.14 -27.02
CA ASP A 117 -2.50 -1.02 -28.33
C ASP A 117 -1.90 -1.98 -29.35
N LEU A 118 -0.57 -2.09 -29.35
CA LEU A 118 0.14 -3.03 -30.22
C LEU A 118 -0.24 -4.48 -29.94
N LEU A 119 -0.37 -4.86 -28.66
CA LEU A 119 -0.83 -6.20 -28.25
C LEU A 119 -2.30 -6.46 -28.58
N ARG A 120 -3.15 -5.44 -28.53
CA ARG A 120 -4.55 -5.55 -28.93
C ARG A 120 -4.68 -5.79 -30.43
N LEU A 121 -3.87 -5.14 -31.24
CA LEU A 121 -3.86 -5.28 -32.71
C LEU A 121 -3.12 -6.53 -33.18
N TYR A 122 -2.03 -6.89 -32.49
CA TYR A 122 -1.13 -7.99 -32.84
C TYR A 122 -0.81 -8.88 -31.63
N PRO A 123 -1.77 -9.71 -31.16
CA PRO A 123 -1.60 -10.50 -29.93
C PRO A 123 -0.41 -11.47 -29.93
N TYR A 124 0.04 -11.91 -31.11
CA TYR A 124 1.20 -12.78 -31.27
C TYR A 124 2.52 -12.13 -30.81
N LEU A 125 2.55 -10.81 -30.61
CA LEU A 125 3.71 -10.08 -30.08
C LEU A 125 3.84 -10.16 -28.55
N SER A 126 2.90 -10.80 -27.85
CA SER A 126 2.89 -10.93 -26.39
C SER A 126 4.21 -11.45 -25.80
N ASP A 127 4.92 -12.33 -26.52
CA ASP A 127 6.22 -12.87 -26.12
C ASP A 127 7.41 -12.22 -26.85
N SER A 128 7.20 -11.11 -27.55
CA SER A 128 8.23 -10.46 -28.38
C SER A 128 8.52 -9.01 -27.99
N ILE A 129 8.14 -8.59 -26.78
CA ILE A 129 8.46 -7.26 -26.25
C ILE A 129 9.69 -7.34 -25.35
N TYR A 130 10.68 -6.51 -25.61
CA TYR A 130 11.97 -6.52 -24.95
C TYR A 130 12.29 -5.16 -24.33
N LYS A 131 12.78 -5.17 -23.09
CA LYS A 131 13.20 -3.96 -22.35
C LYS A 131 14.30 -4.30 -21.33
N HIS A 132 15.21 -3.36 -21.05
CA HIS A 132 16.28 -3.57 -20.05
C HIS A 132 15.72 -3.81 -18.64
N THR A 133 14.71 -3.04 -18.22
CA THR A 133 13.96 -3.32 -16.98
C THR A 133 12.55 -3.78 -17.39
N PRO A 134 12.36 -5.07 -17.67
CA PRO A 134 11.11 -5.59 -18.22
C PRO A 134 9.96 -5.51 -17.22
N GLY A 135 8.78 -5.16 -17.72
CA GLY A 135 7.51 -5.34 -17.02
C GLY A 135 6.95 -6.75 -17.19
N LYS A 136 5.72 -6.98 -16.72
CA LYS A 136 5.03 -8.25 -16.93
C LYS A 136 4.83 -8.50 -18.42
N GLY A 137 5.17 -9.72 -18.89
CA GLY A 137 5.05 -10.09 -20.30
C GLY A 137 6.13 -9.49 -21.21
N GLN A 138 7.18 -8.88 -20.64
CA GLN A 138 8.32 -8.38 -21.39
C GLN A 138 9.57 -9.21 -21.07
N LYS A 139 10.44 -9.34 -22.07
CA LYS A 139 11.72 -10.04 -21.98
C LYS A 139 12.84 -9.05 -21.64
N LEU A 140 13.80 -9.50 -20.85
CA LEU A 140 14.99 -8.72 -20.53
C LEU A 140 15.83 -8.48 -21.78
N ILE A 141 16.29 -7.25 -21.99
CA ILE A 141 17.39 -6.94 -22.91
C ILE A 141 18.69 -6.89 -22.12
N SER A 142 19.65 -7.73 -22.49
CA SER A 142 21.02 -7.66 -21.96
C SER A 142 21.89 -6.74 -22.82
N ASP A 143 22.88 -6.10 -22.20
CA ASP A 143 23.90 -5.35 -22.94
C ASP A 143 24.61 -6.25 -23.96
N GLY A 144 24.78 -5.76 -25.19
CA GLY A 144 25.37 -6.52 -26.30
C GLY A 144 24.43 -7.54 -26.96
N GLN A 145 23.19 -7.73 -26.48
CA GLN A 145 22.23 -8.65 -27.09
C GLN A 145 21.91 -8.24 -28.54
N VAL A 146 21.84 -9.22 -29.45
CA VAL A 146 21.63 -8.99 -30.88
C VAL A 146 20.28 -9.55 -31.33
N PHE A 147 19.52 -8.72 -32.05
CA PHE A 147 18.25 -9.06 -32.69
C PHE A 147 18.43 -9.04 -34.20
N ARG A 148 17.92 -10.05 -34.90
CA ARG A 148 18.07 -10.20 -36.36
C ARG A 148 16.73 -10.36 -37.04
N VAL A 149 16.55 -9.59 -38.10
CA VAL A 149 15.49 -9.75 -39.10
C VAL A 149 16.12 -9.65 -40.48
N GLU A 150 15.35 -9.90 -41.54
CA GLU A 150 15.88 -9.83 -42.90
C GLU A 150 16.42 -8.41 -43.18
N GLY A 151 17.72 -8.34 -43.46
CA GLY A 151 18.40 -7.10 -43.76
C GLY A 151 18.62 -6.15 -42.58
N ALA A 152 18.50 -6.60 -41.33
CA ALA A 152 18.90 -5.76 -40.19
C ALA A 152 19.42 -6.59 -39.00
N THR A 153 20.54 -6.14 -38.45
CA THR A 153 21.18 -6.66 -37.24
C THR A 153 21.23 -5.53 -36.22
N VAL A 154 20.37 -5.65 -35.20
CA VAL A 154 20.22 -4.62 -34.16
C VAL A 154 20.84 -5.09 -32.86
N ARG A 155 21.91 -4.43 -32.44
CA ARG A 155 22.63 -4.73 -31.19
C ARG A 155 22.28 -3.74 -30.09
N ALA A 156 21.87 -4.27 -28.95
CA ALA A 156 21.53 -3.48 -27.77
C ALA A 156 22.78 -2.98 -27.04
N VAL A 157 22.71 -1.75 -26.53
CA VAL A 157 23.77 -1.08 -25.77
C VAL A 157 23.16 -0.39 -24.56
N HIS A 158 23.50 -0.83 -23.36
CA HIS A 158 23.04 -0.18 -22.12
C HIS A 158 23.73 1.15 -21.95
N SER A 159 22.94 2.22 -21.93
CA SER A 159 23.42 3.60 -21.95
C SER A 159 22.69 4.44 -20.89
N PRO A 160 22.86 4.12 -19.59
CA PRO A 160 22.12 4.78 -18.52
C PRO A 160 22.50 6.25 -18.36
N GLY A 161 21.63 7.04 -17.73
CA GLY A 161 21.95 8.42 -17.32
C GLY A 161 20.85 9.42 -17.65
N HIS A 162 20.24 9.33 -18.83
CA HIS A 162 18.93 9.93 -19.07
C HIS A 162 17.89 9.23 -18.18
N SER A 163 17.90 7.89 -18.17
CA SER A 163 17.23 7.05 -17.19
C SER A 163 18.08 5.82 -16.89
N HIS A 164 17.79 5.13 -15.78
CA HIS A 164 18.59 3.97 -15.35
C HIS A 164 18.49 2.75 -16.29
N ASP A 165 17.37 2.58 -16.99
CA ASP A 165 17.11 1.45 -17.90
C ASP A 165 17.25 1.82 -19.38
N HIS A 166 17.89 2.97 -19.67
CA HIS A 166 18.05 3.46 -21.03
C HIS A 166 18.96 2.57 -21.87
N MET A 167 18.44 2.18 -23.04
CA MET A 167 19.13 1.43 -24.08
C MET A 167 19.26 2.28 -25.34
N CYS A 168 20.45 2.26 -25.93
CA CYS A 168 20.62 2.56 -27.34
C CYS A 168 20.61 1.25 -28.14
N PHE A 169 20.28 1.35 -29.42
CA PHE A 169 20.35 0.21 -30.33
C PHE A 169 21.21 0.58 -31.53
N ILE A 170 22.15 -0.28 -31.92
CA ILE A 170 23.00 -0.08 -33.09
C ILE A 170 22.44 -0.90 -34.24
N LEU A 171 22.19 -0.26 -35.37
CA LEU A 171 21.94 -0.92 -36.65
C LEU A 171 23.30 -1.12 -37.34
N GLU A 172 23.80 -2.35 -37.34
CA GLU A 172 25.16 -2.65 -37.79
C GLU A 172 25.37 -2.37 -39.28
N GLU A 173 24.35 -2.62 -40.12
CA GLU A 173 24.41 -2.45 -41.57
C GLU A 173 24.58 -0.99 -42.02
N GLU A 174 24.12 -0.04 -41.21
CA GLU A 174 24.16 1.40 -41.54
C GLU A 174 25.15 2.17 -40.65
N ASN A 175 25.82 1.47 -39.73
CA ASN A 175 26.62 2.07 -38.67
C ASN A 175 25.86 3.21 -37.96
N ALA A 176 24.57 2.98 -37.72
CA ALA A 176 23.64 3.96 -37.18
C ALA A 176 23.22 3.58 -35.75
N MET A 177 22.83 4.56 -34.96
CA MET A 177 22.41 4.36 -33.57
C MET A 177 21.02 4.94 -33.34
N PHE A 178 20.10 4.12 -32.86
CA PHE A 178 18.89 4.59 -32.19
C PHE A 178 19.28 5.13 -30.82
N THR A 179 19.33 6.45 -30.69
CA THR A 179 19.94 7.11 -29.53
C THR A 179 19.00 7.21 -28.33
N GLY A 180 17.72 6.87 -28.49
CA GLY A 180 16.70 7.08 -27.48
C GLY A 180 16.64 8.55 -27.09
N ASP A 181 16.56 8.81 -25.79
CA ASP A 181 16.55 10.14 -25.23
C ASP A 181 17.94 10.61 -24.78
N ASN A 182 18.98 9.78 -24.83
CA ASN A 182 20.32 10.24 -24.48
C ASN A 182 20.83 11.37 -25.38
N ILE A 183 20.48 11.31 -26.67
CA ILE A 183 20.77 12.37 -27.65
C ILE A 183 19.51 12.60 -28.48
N LEU A 184 19.07 13.86 -28.53
CA LEU A 184 17.90 14.30 -29.29
C LEU A 184 18.30 14.91 -30.64
N GLY A 185 17.39 14.86 -31.60
CA GLY A 185 17.58 15.48 -32.92
C GLY A 185 17.65 17.01 -32.84
N HIS A 186 16.92 17.60 -31.88
CA HIS A 186 16.94 19.03 -31.62
C HIS A 186 17.07 19.30 -30.12
N GLY A 187 17.78 20.37 -29.76
CA GLY A 187 18.03 20.71 -28.37
C GLY A 187 18.97 19.74 -27.66
N SER A 188 18.84 19.66 -26.33
CA SER A 188 19.65 18.82 -25.44
C SER A 188 18.74 17.95 -24.59
N SER A 189 19.20 16.75 -24.25
CA SER A 189 18.47 15.81 -23.40
C SER A 189 18.35 16.33 -21.97
N ALA A 190 17.21 16.05 -21.34
CA ALA A 190 17.08 16.12 -19.90
C ALA A 190 17.74 14.90 -19.26
N VAL A 191 18.46 15.09 -18.15
CA VAL A 191 19.34 14.05 -17.59
C VAL A 191 18.98 13.77 -16.14
N GLU A 192 18.90 12.49 -15.76
CA GLU A 192 18.69 12.05 -14.37
C GLU A 192 19.97 12.06 -13.56
N VAL A 193 21.07 11.56 -14.15
CA VAL A 193 22.39 11.48 -13.50
C VAL A 193 23.46 11.93 -14.49
N LEU A 194 23.89 13.20 -14.38
CA LEU A 194 24.83 13.83 -15.31
C LEU A 194 26.14 13.04 -15.51
N SER A 195 26.75 12.52 -14.45
CA SER A 195 28.01 11.77 -14.54
C SER A 195 27.87 10.46 -15.31
N THR A 196 26.80 9.71 -15.04
CA THR A 196 26.47 8.46 -15.74
C THR A 196 26.13 8.76 -17.20
N TRP A 197 25.33 9.78 -17.47
CA TRP A 197 24.97 10.18 -18.84
C TRP A 197 26.19 10.57 -19.67
N MET A 198 27.10 11.40 -19.13
CA MET A 198 28.34 11.75 -19.84
C MET A 198 29.23 10.53 -20.08
N SER A 199 29.24 9.55 -19.17
CA SER A 199 29.96 8.29 -19.37
C SER A 199 29.33 7.46 -20.49
N SER A 200 28.00 7.40 -20.54
CA SER A 200 27.25 6.79 -21.63
C SER A 200 27.49 7.48 -22.97
N LEU A 201 27.57 8.82 -23.02
CA LEU A 201 27.90 9.53 -24.26
C LEU A 201 29.33 9.22 -24.75
N ARG A 202 30.31 9.14 -23.85
CA ARG A 202 31.69 8.73 -24.23
C ARG A 202 31.72 7.30 -24.74
N MET A 203 30.95 6.41 -24.12
CA MET A 203 30.77 5.05 -24.60
C MET A 203 30.10 5.05 -25.98
N MET A 204 29.04 5.83 -26.20
CA MET A 204 28.40 5.99 -27.52
C MET A 204 29.37 6.51 -28.57
N GLN A 205 30.24 7.48 -28.24
CA GLN A 205 31.30 7.95 -29.14
C GLN A 205 32.29 6.83 -29.51
N SER A 206 32.65 5.98 -28.54
CA SER A 206 33.58 4.87 -28.77
C SER A 206 33.05 3.81 -29.74
N LEU A 207 31.72 3.74 -29.92
CA LEU A 207 31.06 2.82 -30.83
C LEU A 207 31.07 3.29 -32.30
N ARG A 208 31.48 4.54 -32.56
CA ARG A 208 31.74 5.10 -33.90
C ARG A 208 30.56 5.05 -34.88
N CYS A 209 29.32 5.07 -34.39
CA CYS A 209 28.14 5.26 -35.23
C CYS A 209 28.16 6.65 -35.88
N VAL A 210 27.80 6.73 -37.16
CA VAL A 210 27.86 7.97 -37.96
C VAL A 210 26.54 8.72 -38.00
N VAL A 211 25.41 8.00 -37.94
CA VAL A 211 24.06 8.57 -37.96
C VAL A 211 23.31 8.22 -36.67
N GLY A 212 22.52 9.16 -36.16
CA GLY A 212 21.65 9.00 -35.00
C GLY A 212 20.17 9.05 -35.37
N TYR A 213 19.41 8.09 -34.87
CA TYR A 213 17.95 8.02 -34.93
C TYR A 213 17.39 8.30 -33.54
N PRO A 214 17.13 9.57 -33.19
CA PRO A 214 16.69 9.93 -31.85
C PRO A 214 15.23 9.58 -31.63
N ALA A 215 14.85 9.36 -30.39
CA ALA A 215 13.44 9.13 -30.09
C ALA A 215 12.61 10.43 -30.14
N HIS A 216 13.24 11.60 -30.07
CA HIS A 216 12.58 12.89 -30.38
C HIS A 216 13.44 13.75 -31.31
N GLY A 217 12.80 14.37 -32.31
CA GLY A 217 13.43 15.27 -33.28
C GLY A 217 13.83 14.59 -34.59
N ALA A 218 14.52 15.34 -35.45
CA ALA A 218 14.95 14.86 -36.77
C ALA A 218 16.17 13.94 -36.70
N VAL A 219 16.45 13.24 -37.80
CA VAL A 219 17.64 12.40 -37.96
C VAL A 219 18.91 13.23 -37.74
N ILE A 220 19.87 12.66 -37.01
CA ILE A 220 21.16 13.27 -36.73
C ILE A 220 22.16 12.72 -37.76
N HIS A 221 22.42 13.48 -38.81
CA HIS A 221 23.31 13.05 -39.90
C HIS A 221 24.79 12.99 -39.52
N ASP A 222 25.20 13.74 -38.49
CA ASP A 222 26.55 13.71 -37.92
C ASP A 222 26.46 13.48 -36.40
N LEU A 223 26.28 12.21 -36.03
CA LEU A 223 26.18 11.80 -34.63
C LEU A 223 27.48 12.07 -33.84
N PRO A 224 28.69 11.83 -34.39
CA PRO A 224 29.93 12.19 -33.70
C PRO A 224 30.03 13.67 -33.33
N ALA A 225 29.71 14.58 -34.24
CA ALA A 225 29.72 16.01 -33.93
C ALA A 225 28.66 16.39 -32.90
N LYS A 226 27.46 15.80 -32.99
CA LYS A 226 26.39 16.04 -32.00
C LYS A 226 26.78 15.58 -30.59
N LEU A 227 27.36 14.39 -30.46
CA LEU A 227 27.87 13.86 -29.19
C LEU A 227 28.98 14.74 -28.61
N ASP A 228 29.93 15.17 -29.45
CA ASP A 228 31.03 16.06 -29.03
C ASP A 228 30.51 17.43 -28.58
N ALA A 229 29.55 18.00 -29.31
CA ALA A 229 28.93 19.27 -28.96
C ALA A 229 28.22 19.19 -27.59
N GLU A 230 27.45 18.13 -27.33
CA GLU A 230 26.79 17.91 -26.04
C GLU A 230 27.80 17.76 -24.88
N LEU A 231 28.82 16.90 -25.05
CA LEU A 231 29.87 16.70 -24.05
C LEU A 231 30.66 17.97 -23.77
N THR A 232 31.08 18.68 -24.81
CA THR A 232 31.81 19.96 -24.71
C THR A 232 30.96 21.01 -24.00
N GLN A 233 29.67 21.10 -24.32
CA GLN A 233 28.77 22.05 -23.69
C GLN A 233 28.61 21.77 -22.18
N LYS A 234 28.51 20.51 -21.74
CA LYS A 234 28.44 20.19 -20.30
C LYS A 234 29.79 20.38 -19.60
N ALA A 235 30.91 20.01 -20.23
CA ALA A 235 32.25 20.21 -19.69
C ALA A 235 32.57 21.71 -19.45
N ARG A 236 32.22 22.59 -20.39
CA ARG A 236 32.37 24.05 -20.21
C ARG A 236 31.59 24.58 -19.01
N ARG A 237 30.42 24.01 -18.70
CA ARG A 237 29.62 24.41 -17.53
C ARG A 237 30.29 23.97 -16.22
N GLU A 238 30.87 22.77 -16.18
CA GLU A 238 31.68 22.31 -15.05
C GLU A 238 32.86 23.25 -14.79
N ASP A 239 33.59 23.62 -15.83
CA ASP A 239 34.75 24.50 -15.70
C ASP A 239 34.35 25.90 -15.20
N ARG A 240 33.23 26.45 -15.69
CA ARG A 240 32.69 27.73 -15.21
C ARG A 240 32.33 27.69 -13.72
N VAL A 241 31.74 26.60 -13.24
CA VAL A 241 31.43 26.40 -11.80
C VAL A 241 32.72 26.36 -10.98
N VAL A 242 33.72 25.57 -11.41
CA VAL A 242 35.00 25.45 -10.72
C VAL A 242 35.78 26.76 -10.72
N GLU A 243 35.81 27.48 -11.83
CA GLU A 243 36.49 28.77 -11.95
C GLU A 243 35.84 29.83 -11.06
N THR A 244 34.51 29.87 -11.01
CA THR A 244 33.79 30.81 -10.12
C THR A 244 34.08 30.51 -8.65
N LEU A 245 34.09 29.24 -8.24
CA LEU A 245 34.50 28.85 -6.88
C LEU A 245 35.94 29.28 -6.56
N LYS A 246 36.87 29.12 -7.52
CA LYS A 246 38.27 29.58 -7.36
C LYS A 246 38.36 31.10 -7.24
N ARG A 247 37.57 31.84 -8.02
CA ARG A 247 37.51 33.31 -7.98
C ARG A 247 37.00 33.81 -6.64
N MET A 248 35.86 33.32 -6.18
CA MET A 248 35.27 33.71 -4.87
C MET A 248 36.23 33.41 -3.71
N LYS A 249 36.93 32.26 -3.75
CA LYS A 249 37.94 31.91 -2.75
C LYS A 249 39.12 32.91 -2.72
N ARG A 250 39.56 33.42 -3.87
CA ARG A 250 40.63 34.43 -3.96
C ARG A 250 40.18 35.80 -3.47
N GLU A 251 38.92 36.16 -3.71
CA GLU A 251 38.31 37.41 -3.25
C GLU A 251 38.16 37.44 -1.72
N ASP A 252 37.66 36.34 -1.11
CA ASP A 252 37.57 36.19 0.34
C ASP A 252 38.95 36.31 1.02
N GLN A 253 40.01 35.76 0.41
CA GLN A 253 41.38 35.84 0.92
C GLN A 253 41.96 37.26 0.86
N ARG A 254 41.55 38.09 -0.11
CA ARG A 254 42.02 39.48 -0.25
C ARG A 254 41.33 40.44 0.73
N ASN A 255 40.09 40.15 1.12
CA ASN A 255 39.26 41.04 1.94
C ASN A 255 39.45 40.87 3.47
N GLY A 256 40.41 40.06 3.93
CA GLY A 256 40.75 39.91 5.35
C GLY A 256 39.68 39.28 6.23
N ALA A 257 38.60 38.74 5.67
CA ALA A 257 37.52 38.11 6.41
C ALA A 257 37.90 36.66 6.83
N PRO A 258 37.73 36.25 8.11
CA PRO A 258 38.12 34.93 8.59
C PRO A 258 37.14 33.79 8.17
N GLY A 259 36.42 33.96 7.07
CA GLY A 259 35.51 32.97 6.51
C GLY A 259 36.26 31.99 5.61
N LYS A 260 36.35 30.72 6.01
CA LYS A 260 36.87 29.64 5.15
C LYS A 260 36.06 29.60 3.85
N GLY A 261 36.64 30.04 2.73
CA GLY A 261 36.04 30.29 1.41
C GLY A 261 35.17 29.16 0.85
N SER A 262 33.98 29.02 1.42
CA SER A 262 32.95 28.03 1.12
C SER A 262 31.63 28.75 0.94
N VAL A 263 30.92 28.46 -0.14
CA VAL A 263 29.78 29.26 -0.62
C VAL A 263 28.52 28.40 -0.75
N THR A 264 27.35 28.97 -0.55
CA THR A 264 26.08 28.29 -0.85
C THR A 264 25.87 28.23 -2.38
N VAL A 265 24.95 27.36 -2.82
CA VAL A 265 24.57 27.29 -4.25
C VAL A 265 24.01 28.64 -4.73
N GLN A 266 23.17 29.29 -3.92
CA GLN A 266 22.61 30.62 -4.19
C GLN A 266 23.70 31.68 -4.40
N GLN A 267 24.72 31.71 -3.53
CA GLN A 267 25.86 32.62 -3.66
C GLN A 267 26.66 32.35 -4.94
N LEU A 268 26.86 31.06 -5.27
CA LEU A 268 27.58 30.67 -6.47
C LEU A 268 26.84 31.03 -7.76
N VAL A 269 25.53 30.76 -7.82
CA VAL A 269 24.68 31.16 -8.95
C VAL A 269 24.69 32.68 -9.14
N THR A 270 24.58 33.43 -8.05
CA THR A 270 24.65 34.89 -8.08
C THR A 270 25.99 35.38 -8.61
N ALA A 271 27.11 34.77 -8.20
CA ALA A 271 28.42 35.10 -8.73
C ALA A 271 28.61 34.69 -10.20
N MET A 272 27.93 33.65 -10.66
CA MET A 272 28.00 33.16 -12.04
C MET A 272 27.18 34.00 -13.02
N HIS A 273 26.04 34.54 -12.59
CA HIS A 273 25.04 35.12 -13.47
C HIS A 273 24.67 36.59 -13.16
N GLY A 274 25.21 37.18 -12.09
CA GLY A 274 24.91 38.55 -11.68
C GLY A 274 23.61 38.68 -10.88
N ASN A 275 23.27 39.92 -10.49
CA ASN A 275 22.07 40.22 -9.70
C ASN A 275 20.84 40.57 -10.56
N ASP A 276 21.01 40.81 -11.85
CA ASP A 276 19.99 41.34 -12.74
C ASP A 276 18.95 40.30 -13.20
N LEU A 277 19.15 39.03 -12.82
CA LEU A 277 18.18 37.95 -13.08
C LEU A 277 17.13 37.87 -11.97
N ASP A 278 15.88 37.70 -12.39
CA ASP A 278 14.74 37.46 -11.51
C ASP A 278 15.02 36.37 -10.45
N GLU A 279 14.61 36.65 -9.21
CA GLU A 279 14.90 35.79 -8.05
C GLU A 279 14.23 34.42 -8.16
N GLN A 280 13.04 34.36 -8.78
CA GLN A 280 12.32 33.12 -9.00
C GLN A 280 13.02 32.26 -10.06
N VAL A 281 13.52 32.84 -11.15
CA VAL A 281 14.32 32.13 -12.17
C VAL A 281 15.61 31.58 -11.57
N ARG A 282 16.27 32.36 -10.70
CA ARG A 282 17.50 31.95 -10.03
C ARG A 282 17.28 30.73 -9.13
N ALA A 283 16.31 30.81 -8.23
CA ALA A 283 16.01 29.77 -7.26
C ALA A 283 15.44 28.50 -7.91
N MET A 284 14.64 28.65 -8.97
CA MET A 284 13.90 27.52 -9.54
C MET A 284 14.56 26.85 -10.76
N ALA A 285 15.46 27.54 -11.47
CA ALA A 285 16.13 26.99 -12.66
C ALA A 285 17.65 26.87 -12.48
N LEU A 286 18.31 27.95 -12.06
CA LEU A 286 19.78 27.98 -12.04
C LEU A 286 20.39 27.28 -10.82
N GLU A 287 19.81 27.44 -9.64
CA GLU A 287 20.30 26.77 -8.42
C GLU A 287 20.24 25.24 -8.49
N PRO A 288 19.13 24.60 -8.89
CA PRO A 288 19.09 23.16 -9.09
C PRO A 288 20.12 22.67 -10.12
N PHE A 289 20.29 23.42 -11.22
CA PHE A 289 21.22 23.06 -12.29
C PHE A 289 22.69 23.12 -11.82
N VAL A 290 23.08 24.21 -11.15
CA VAL A 290 24.42 24.36 -10.59
C VAL A 290 24.67 23.33 -9.48
N HIS A 291 23.65 23.00 -8.69
CA HIS A 291 23.76 21.96 -7.68
C HIS A 291 24.05 20.57 -8.26
N GLU A 292 23.47 20.22 -9.41
CA GLU A 292 23.78 18.96 -10.10
C GLU A 292 25.23 18.91 -10.61
N VAL A 293 25.70 20.01 -11.20
CA VAL A 293 27.11 20.15 -11.60
C VAL A 293 28.04 19.99 -10.40
N LEU A 294 27.71 20.59 -9.25
CA LEU A 294 28.49 20.46 -8.02
C LEU A 294 28.49 19.02 -7.46
N ARG A 295 27.36 18.30 -7.51
CA ARG A 295 27.30 16.89 -7.11
C ARG A 295 28.22 16.02 -7.97
N LYS A 296 28.17 16.19 -9.31
CA LYS A 296 29.10 15.50 -10.21
C LYS A 296 30.54 15.86 -9.92
N LEU A 297 30.87 17.14 -9.80
CA LEU A 297 32.23 17.58 -9.51
C LEU A 297 32.76 17.04 -8.17
N ALA A 298 31.88 16.81 -7.20
CA ALA A 298 32.25 16.16 -5.94
C ALA A 298 32.50 14.66 -6.09
N GLN A 299 31.74 13.97 -6.96
CA GLN A 299 32.05 12.57 -7.34
C GLN A 299 33.39 12.48 -8.06
N ASP A 300 33.71 13.47 -8.89
CA ASP A 300 34.99 13.58 -9.60
C ASP A 300 36.14 14.11 -8.70
N GLU A 301 35.89 14.31 -7.40
CA GLU A 301 36.83 14.86 -6.41
C GLU A 301 37.39 16.26 -6.77
N ARG A 302 36.72 17.02 -7.64
CA ARG A 302 37.12 18.37 -8.09
C ARG A 302 36.64 19.47 -7.15
N VAL A 303 35.58 19.23 -6.38
CA VAL A 303 35.02 20.13 -5.36
C VAL A 303 34.63 19.35 -4.11
N ALA A 304 34.55 20.00 -2.96
CA ALA A 304 34.01 19.40 -1.74
C ALA A 304 32.98 20.32 -1.08
N PHE A 305 32.34 19.84 -0.01
CA PHE A 305 31.40 20.62 0.76
C PHE A 305 31.52 20.37 2.26
N GLU A 306 31.12 21.35 3.07
CA GLU A 306 30.89 21.21 4.50
C GLU A 306 29.43 21.55 4.84
N VAL A 307 28.89 20.94 5.90
CA VAL A 307 27.56 21.27 6.41
C VAL A 307 27.72 22.13 7.65
N ARG A 308 27.23 23.38 7.62
CA ARG A 308 27.25 24.32 8.76
C ARG A 308 25.87 24.94 8.95
N GLY A 309 25.36 24.90 10.19
CA GLY A 309 24.04 25.46 10.51
C GLY A 309 22.90 24.84 9.70
N GLY A 310 23.03 23.57 9.29
CA GLY A 310 22.06 22.90 8.43
C GLY A 310 22.16 23.24 6.93
N GLN A 311 23.10 24.10 6.52
CA GLN A 311 23.31 24.47 5.11
C GLN A 311 24.61 23.90 4.55
N LYS A 312 24.53 23.41 3.30
CA LYS A 312 25.67 22.86 2.55
C LYS A 312 26.45 23.99 1.88
N LYS A 313 27.72 24.15 2.23
CA LYS A 313 28.63 25.14 1.63
C LYS A 313 29.74 24.44 0.84
N TRP A 314 29.94 24.86 -0.41
CA TRP A 314 30.82 24.24 -1.39
C TRP A 314 32.14 24.99 -1.52
N LEU A 315 33.23 24.26 -1.77
CA LEU A 315 34.57 24.80 -1.91
C LEU A 315 35.34 24.14 -3.05
N GLY A 316 36.12 24.95 -3.77
CA GLY A 316 36.96 24.52 -4.88
C GLY A 316 38.44 24.37 -4.52
N GLY A 317 39.14 23.48 -5.24
CA GLY A 317 40.60 23.40 -5.27
C GLY A 317 41.23 22.36 -4.34
N PHE A 318 40.79 21.11 -4.41
CA PHE A 318 41.57 19.99 -3.88
C PHE A 318 42.46 19.43 -4.99
N SER A 319 43.77 19.46 -4.76
CA SER A 319 44.75 18.73 -5.58
C SER A 319 45.07 17.44 -4.83
N ARG A 320 44.68 16.27 -5.35
CA ARG A 320 45.02 14.92 -4.85
C ARG A 320 44.98 14.74 -3.32
N VAL A 321 43.91 14.11 -2.81
CA VAL A 321 43.99 13.46 -1.51
C VAL A 321 44.88 12.22 -1.68
N ILE A 322 46.11 12.28 -1.15
CA ILE A 322 46.95 11.09 -0.95
C ILE A 322 46.25 10.27 0.16
N PHE A 323 45.65 9.14 -0.22
CA PHE A 323 45.22 8.14 0.75
C PHE A 323 46.47 7.49 1.38
N PRO A 324 46.58 7.42 2.72
CA PRO A 324 47.56 6.52 3.34
C PRO A 324 47.12 5.08 3.06
N GLN A 325 47.96 4.32 2.37
CA GLN A 325 47.80 2.87 2.24
C GLN A 325 47.90 2.25 3.65
N PHE A 326 46.82 1.63 4.13
CA PHE A 326 46.90 0.72 5.26
C PHE A 326 47.57 -0.57 4.79
N GLY A 327 48.87 -0.68 5.08
CA GLY A 327 49.62 -1.93 4.98
C GLY A 327 49.09 -2.94 5.99
N ARG A 328 48.84 -4.16 5.51
CA ARG A 328 48.85 -5.35 6.37
C ARG A 328 50.29 -5.54 6.83
N ASP A 329 50.53 -5.55 8.13
CA ASP A 329 51.43 -6.53 8.75
C ASP A 329 51.34 -6.51 10.28
N SER A 330 51.41 -7.72 10.81
CA SER A 330 51.41 -8.14 12.20
C SER A 330 52.67 -7.72 12.98
N GLY A 331 52.52 -7.36 14.26
CA GLY A 331 53.66 -7.36 15.20
C GLY A 331 53.40 -6.63 16.53
N LEU A 332 53.31 -7.40 17.62
CA LEU A 332 53.23 -6.93 19.01
C LEU A 332 54.41 -6.05 19.45
N ARG A 333 54.17 -5.05 20.32
CA ARG A 333 54.80 -4.88 21.67
C ARG A 333 54.27 -3.64 22.43
N HIS A 334 54.39 -3.73 23.76
CA HIS A 334 53.83 -2.93 24.87
C HIS A 334 54.29 -1.46 25.04
N VAL A 335 53.62 -0.80 26.02
CA VAL A 335 53.99 0.39 26.87
C VAL A 335 53.41 1.73 26.33
N GLN A 336 52.74 2.66 27.05
CA GLN A 336 52.46 2.99 28.47
C GLN A 336 51.21 3.92 28.56
N GLN A 337 50.65 4.08 29.77
CA GLN A 337 49.56 5.01 30.12
C GLN A 337 49.91 6.51 29.92
N CYS A 338 48.92 7.31 29.49
CA CYS A 338 48.61 8.66 30.01
C CYS A 338 47.16 9.06 29.62
N HIS A 339 46.43 9.65 30.57
CA HIS A 339 45.02 10.06 30.48
C HIS A 339 44.91 11.60 30.22
N PRO A 340 43.72 12.20 30.10
CA PRO A 340 43.14 12.75 28.86
C PRO A 340 43.11 14.29 28.81
N GLU A 341 42.98 14.89 27.61
CA GLU A 341 42.09 16.06 27.40
C GLU A 341 42.02 16.52 25.93
N SER A 342 40.83 17.01 25.57
CA SER A 342 40.48 17.89 24.45
C SER A 342 40.03 17.32 23.08
N ALA A 343 38.79 17.73 22.76
CA ALA A 343 38.27 18.14 21.45
C ALA A 343 37.60 17.10 20.52
N ARG A 344 36.28 17.01 20.75
CA ARG A 344 35.22 16.71 19.77
C ARG A 344 35.44 17.41 18.42
N ARG A 345 35.44 16.66 17.31
CA ARG A 345 34.94 17.06 15.97
C ARG A 345 34.84 15.80 15.09
N GLY A 346 33.66 15.19 15.06
CA GLY A 346 33.37 14.05 14.18
C GLY A 346 33.06 14.53 12.77
N MET A 347 33.96 14.25 11.83
CA MET A 347 33.75 14.36 10.39
C MET A 347 33.22 13.01 9.92
N LEU A 348 31.96 12.93 9.51
CA LEU A 348 31.35 11.70 9.01
C LEU A 348 31.80 11.44 7.57
N VAL A 349 32.54 10.33 7.37
CA VAL A 349 32.82 9.75 6.06
C VAL A 349 32.15 8.39 6.01
N LEU A 350 31.25 8.19 5.05
CA LEU A 350 30.66 6.89 4.72
C LEU A 350 31.73 6.01 4.09
N GLN A 351 32.33 5.10 4.87
CA GLN A 351 33.05 3.95 4.33
C GLN A 351 32.05 2.80 4.10
N SER A 352 31.80 2.45 2.84
CA SER A 352 31.15 1.20 2.47
C SER A 352 32.17 0.06 2.52
N THR A 353 32.06 -0.83 3.49
CA THR A 353 32.65 -2.17 3.43
C THR A 353 31.68 -3.10 2.68
N PRO A 354 32.15 -3.98 1.77
CA PRO A 354 31.29 -4.97 1.14
C PRO A 354 31.08 -6.16 2.07
N SER A 355 29.83 -6.40 2.46
CA SER A 355 29.39 -7.63 3.14
C SER A 355 29.12 -8.74 2.12
N PRO A 356 29.54 -10.00 2.37
CA PRO A 356 29.23 -11.13 1.51
C PRO A 356 27.82 -11.65 1.81
N LEU A 357 26.84 -11.16 1.07
CA LEU A 357 25.46 -11.67 1.06
C LEU A 357 25.09 -12.13 -0.35
N ASN A 358 25.88 -13.05 -0.90
CA ASN A 358 25.55 -13.82 -2.09
C ASN A 358 25.51 -15.29 -1.68
N LYS A 359 24.35 -15.78 -1.21
CA LYS A 359 24.03 -17.22 -1.16
C LYS A 359 22.57 -17.62 -0.90
N TYR A 360 21.60 -16.70 -0.95
CA TYR A 360 20.18 -17.05 -0.78
C TYR A 360 19.25 -16.19 -1.67
N LEU A 361 19.54 -16.10 -2.97
CA LEU A 361 18.61 -15.53 -3.96
C LEU A 361 18.51 -16.44 -5.19
N ASP A 362 18.46 -17.75 -4.97
CA ASP A 362 18.01 -18.73 -5.97
C ASP A 362 16.65 -19.27 -5.51
N THR A 363 15.56 -18.59 -5.88
CA THR A 363 14.21 -19.17 -5.94
C THR A 363 13.32 -18.37 -6.90
N PRO A 364 12.79 -18.99 -7.96
CA PRO A 364 12.06 -18.34 -9.05
C PRO A 364 10.55 -18.33 -8.79
N TYR A 365 10.02 -17.47 -7.92
CA TYR A 365 8.58 -17.50 -7.61
C TYR A 365 7.93 -16.13 -7.44
N TRP A 366 8.27 -15.19 -8.33
CA TRP A 366 7.60 -13.89 -8.33
C TRP A 366 7.64 -13.33 -9.74
N ASN A 367 6.66 -13.65 -10.59
CA ASN A 367 6.20 -12.79 -11.67
C ASN A 367 5.03 -13.43 -12.42
N ASN A 368 3.92 -13.72 -11.72
CA ASN A 368 2.65 -14.07 -12.35
C ASN A 368 1.47 -13.51 -11.53
N CYS A 369 1.13 -12.23 -11.71
CA CYS A 369 -0.25 -11.78 -11.57
C CYS A 369 -0.48 -10.51 -12.42
N PRO A 370 -1.52 -10.46 -13.28
CA PRO A 370 -1.80 -9.33 -14.17
C PRO A 370 -2.54 -8.24 -13.39
N LEU A 371 -2.72 -7.06 -13.98
CA LEU A 371 -3.50 -5.92 -13.46
C LEU A 371 -2.72 -4.95 -12.57
N VAL A 372 -1.76 -4.21 -13.14
CA VAL A 372 -1.52 -2.84 -12.67
C VAL A 372 -1.31 -1.90 -13.85
N ASN A 373 -2.31 -1.05 -14.04
CA ASN A 373 -2.33 0.13 -14.90
C ASN A 373 -1.10 1.03 -14.62
N PRO A 374 -0.21 1.35 -15.58
CA PRO A 374 1.01 2.11 -15.29
C PRO A 374 0.72 3.61 -15.32
N ARG A 375 0.18 4.17 -14.24
CA ARG A 375 0.22 5.62 -13.99
C ARG A 375 0.88 5.91 -12.65
N LYS A 376 1.97 6.68 -12.75
CA LYS A 376 2.74 7.31 -11.68
C LYS A 376 3.68 6.43 -10.83
N ARG A 377 4.79 5.90 -11.38
CA ARG A 377 5.92 5.41 -10.55
C ARG A 377 6.61 6.53 -9.77
N ILE A 378 6.60 6.44 -8.44
CA ILE A 378 7.36 7.25 -7.49
C ILE A 378 8.85 6.90 -7.69
N LYS A 379 9.72 7.88 -8.01
CA LYS A 379 11.18 7.67 -8.06
C LYS A 379 11.67 7.41 -6.63
N VAL A 380 11.78 6.14 -6.26
CA VAL A 380 12.45 5.74 -5.01
C VAL A 380 13.95 5.76 -5.29
N ASN A 381 14.60 6.91 -5.07
CA ASN A 381 16.06 6.97 -4.96
C ASN A 381 16.46 7.27 -3.51
N LYS A 382 17.54 6.59 -3.12
CA LYS A 382 18.03 6.30 -1.76
C LYS A 382 17.99 7.46 -0.76
N MET A 383 17.49 7.16 0.45
CA MET A 383 17.91 7.66 1.77
C MET A 383 18.10 9.20 1.97
N GLU A 384 17.59 10.08 1.11
CA GLU A 384 17.54 11.53 1.37
C GLU A 384 16.15 11.96 1.83
N ARG A 385 16.09 12.79 2.90
CA ARG A 385 14.85 13.37 3.44
C ARG A 385 14.14 14.17 2.34
N GLN A 386 12.94 13.74 1.95
CA GLN A 386 12.10 14.44 0.98
C GLN A 386 11.49 15.71 1.64
N PRO A 387 11.67 16.91 1.08
CA PRO A 387 11.00 18.11 1.59
C PRO A 387 9.49 18.02 1.34
N LYS A 388 8.67 18.47 2.31
CA LYS A 388 7.21 18.56 2.17
C LYS A 388 6.87 19.69 1.18
N SER A 389 5.87 19.46 0.33
CA SER A 389 5.41 20.41 -0.67
C SER A 389 4.46 21.47 -0.09
N VAL A 390 4.17 22.52 -0.88
CA VAL A 390 3.11 23.49 -0.55
C VAL A 390 1.74 22.82 -0.44
N CYS A 391 1.49 21.77 -1.25
CA CYS A 391 0.26 20.98 -1.17
C CYS A 391 0.18 20.21 0.17
N ASP A 392 1.29 19.65 0.65
CA ASP A 392 1.33 18.97 1.94
C ASP A 392 1.07 19.95 3.10
N ALA A 393 1.62 21.17 3.01
CA ALA A 393 1.36 22.22 4.00
C ALA A 393 -0.12 22.66 4.01
N ALA A 394 -0.74 22.79 2.84
CA ALA A 394 -2.17 23.10 2.73
C ALA A 394 -3.04 21.98 3.31
N GLN A 395 -2.75 20.71 2.98
CA GLN A 395 -3.43 19.56 3.56
C GLN A 395 -3.26 19.50 5.08
N LEU A 396 -2.08 19.83 5.60
CA LEU A 396 -1.80 19.86 7.04
C LEU A 396 -2.66 20.90 7.76
N LEU A 397 -2.74 22.12 7.22
CA LEU A 397 -3.60 23.19 7.77
C LEU A 397 -5.09 22.81 7.70
N GLN A 398 -5.54 22.25 6.59
CA GLN A 398 -6.92 21.80 6.42
C GLN A 398 -7.28 20.67 7.40
N THR A 399 -6.37 19.71 7.58
CA THR A 399 -6.55 18.60 8.55
C THR A 399 -6.61 19.14 9.98
N ALA A 400 -5.79 20.13 10.34
CA ALA A 400 -5.84 20.78 11.65
C ALA A 400 -7.17 21.51 11.90
N SER A 401 -7.73 22.15 10.86
CA SER A 401 -9.06 22.77 10.92
C SER A 401 -10.17 21.74 11.18
N ILE A 402 -10.14 20.60 10.48
CA ILE A 402 -11.07 19.48 10.69
C ILE A 402 -11.00 18.96 12.13
N ILE A 403 -9.79 18.82 12.69
CA ILE A 403 -9.62 18.41 14.09
C ILE A 403 -10.26 19.45 15.02
N SER A 404 -9.99 20.74 14.81
CA SER A 404 -10.56 21.80 15.64
C SER A 404 -12.10 21.77 15.63
N SER A 405 -12.72 21.68 14.44
CA SER A 405 -14.18 21.65 14.32
C SER A 405 -14.78 20.37 14.93
N THR A 406 -14.19 19.21 14.67
CA THR A 406 -14.68 17.94 15.22
C THR A 406 -14.54 17.86 16.74
N VAL A 407 -13.46 18.43 17.32
CA VAL A 407 -13.31 18.55 18.78
C VAL A 407 -14.43 19.39 19.38
N GLN A 408 -14.80 20.51 18.75
CA GLN A 408 -15.92 21.34 19.22
C GLN A 408 -17.25 20.56 19.21
N THR A 409 -17.52 19.81 18.13
CA THR A 409 -18.69 18.93 18.05
C THR A 409 -18.69 17.88 19.16
N ILE A 410 -17.58 17.18 19.36
CA ILE A 410 -17.45 16.14 20.39
C ILE A 410 -17.69 16.72 21.79
N ILE A 411 -17.09 17.87 22.12
CA ILE A 411 -17.28 18.52 23.42
C ILE A 411 -18.75 18.92 23.63
N ALA A 412 -19.41 19.43 22.60
CA ALA A 412 -20.82 19.80 22.66
C ALA A 412 -21.71 18.57 22.92
N GLU A 413 -21.48 17.47 22.20
CA GLU A 413 -22.23 16.22 22.35
C GLU A 413 -21.99 15.58 23.73
N TRP A 414 -20.74 15.49 24.20
CA TRP A 414 -20.45 15.01 25.56
C TRP A 414 -21.11 15.87 26.64
N SER A 415 -21.16 17.19 26.44
CA SER A 415 -21.87 18.09 27.35
C SER A 415 -23.38 17.84 27.34
N ALA A 416 -23.96 17.48 26.19
CA ALA A 416 -25.37 17.10 26.08
C ALA A 416 -25.64 15.75 26.78
N GLU A 417 -24.80 14.74 26.54
CA GLU A 417 -24.89 13.42 27.20
C GLU A 417 -24.76 13.54 28.74
N ALA A 418 -23.82 14.37 29.22
CA ALA A 418 -23.64 14.63 30.65
C ALA A 418 -24.85 15.33 31.29
N LYS A 419 -25.58 16.17 30.54
CA LYS A 419 -26.83 16.78 31.00
C LYS A 419 -27.98 15.76 31.01
N ALA A 420 -28.09 14.93 29.98
CA ALA A 420 -29.14 13.90 29.87
C ALA A 420 -29.01 12.81 30.95
N SER A 421 -27.78 12.36 31.24
CA SER A 421 -27.50 11.34 32.28
C SER A 421 -27.82 11.81 33.71
N LYS A 422 -27.76 13.12 33.99
CA LYS A 422 -28.20 13.70 35.27
C LYS A 422 -29.72 13.69 35.46
N GLY A 423 -30.50 13.54 34.38
CA GLY A 423 -31.97 13.52 34.39
C GLY A 423 -32.60 12.11 34.34
N SER A 424 -31.88 11.10 33.85
CA SER A 424 -32.37 9.72 33.72
C SER A 424 -31.55 8.77 34.58
N ARG A 425 -32.03 8.49 35.79
CA ARG A 425 -31.42 7.52 36.72
C ARG A 425 -31.89 6.08 36.51
N LYS A 426 -32.49 5.75 35.35
CA LYS A 426 -33.04 4.41 35.11
C LYS A 426 -32.65 3.84 33.74
N GLN A 427 -32.05 2.65 33.84
CA GLN A 427 -31.78 1.60 32.85
C GLN A 427 -30.38 1.58 32.19
N ASN A 428 -29.69 0.46 32.43
CA ASN A 428 -28.46 -0.03 31.78
C ASN A 428 -28.70 -0.38 30.29
N VAL A 429 -29.26 0.55 29.51
CA VAL A 429 -29.30 0.42 28.06
C VAL A 429 -28.05 1.09 27.52
N PRO A 430 -27.18 0.40 26.75
CA PRO A 430 -26.05 1.05 26.10
C PRO A 430 -26.58 2.16 25.19
N THR A 431 -26.36 3.41 25.57
CA THR A 431 -26.71 4.55 24.73
C THR A 431 -25.72 4.62 23.59
N LEU A 432 -26.16 4.25 22.39
CA LEU A 432 -25.39 4.53 21.18
C LEU A 432 -25.10 6.03 21.12
N PRO A 433 -23.90 6.44 20.66
CA PRO A 433 -23.62 7.85 20.42
C PRO A 433 -24.65 8.43 19.45
N SER A 434 -24.94 9.72 19.54
CA SER A 434 -25.67 10.44 18.50
C SER A 434 -25.00 10.23 17.13
N ARG A 435 -25.73 10.47 16.03
CA ARG A 435 -25.14 10.34 14.70
C ARG A 435 -23.99 11.35 14.55
N GLU A 436 -24.21 12.55 15.04
CA GLU A 436 -23.26 13.66 15.07
C GLU A 436 -22.00 13.31 15.85
N LEU A 437 -22.13 12.71 17.05
CA LEU A 437 -20.98 12.27 17.84
C LEU A 437 -20.21 11.14 17.14
N PHE A 438 -20.93 10.15 16.59
CA PHE A 438 -20.30 9.05 15.84
C PHE A 438 -19.50 9.58 14.63
N ASP A 439 -20.09 10.50 13.87
CA ASP A 439 -19.48 11.11 12.69
C ASP A 439 -18.26 11.95 13.04
N ALA A 440 -18.35 12.74 14.12
CA ALA A 440 -17.22 13.51 14.62
C ALA A 440 -16.08 12.58 15.11
N GLN A 441 -16.40 11.49 15.80
CA GLN A 441 -15.43 10.50 16.28
C GLN A 441 -14.70 9.79 15.13
N ARG A 442 -15.41 9.30 14.11
CA ARG A 442 -14.73 8.67 12.96
C ARG A 442 -13.89 9.69 12.18
N THR A 443 -14.36 10.93 12.06
CA THR A 443 -13.66 12.00 11.33
C THR A 443 -12.39 12.43 12.05
N ILE A 444 -12.41 12.64 13.37
CA ILE A 444 -11.21 13.03 14.12
C ILE A 444 -10.15 11.91 14.11
N LEU A 445 -10.56 10.64 14.22
CA LEU A 445 -9.64 9.49 14.12
C LEU A 445 -9.01 9.38 12.73
N ALA A 446 -9.79 9.61 11.68
CA ALA A 446 -9.28 9.70 10.31
C ALA A 446 -8.27 10.85 10.15
N ALA A 447 -8.56 12.01 10.72
CA ALA A 447 -7.68 13.18 10.71
C ALA A 447 -6.37 12.95 11.47
N VAL A 448 -6.39 12.25 12.61
CA VAL A 448 -5.16 11.85 13.33
C VAL A 448 -4.27 10.97 12.46
N GLY A 449 -4.85 10.01 11.72
CA GLY A 449 -4.09 9.22 10.76
C GLY A 449 -3.50 10.06 9.62
N LYS A 450 -4.27 11.02 9.11
CA LYS A 450 -3.81 11.94 8.06
C LYS A 450 -2.68 12.84 8.57
N LEU A 451 -2.73 13.31 9.82
CA LEU A 451 -1.62 14.01 10.45
C LEU A 451 -0.38 13.12 10.53
N ALA A 452 -0.52 11.89 11.03
CA ALA A 452 0.60 10.95 11.11
C ALA A 452 1.25 10.72 9.74
N GLU A 453 0.46 10.54 8.68
CA GLU A 453 0.93 10.44 7.29
C GLU A 453 1.69 11.72 6.84
N LEU A 454 1.11 12.89 7.06
CA LEU A 454 1.66 14.16 6.59
C LEU A 454 2.94 14.57 7.33
N VAL A 455 3.09 14.24 8.62
CA VAL A 455 4.22 14.71 9.43
C VAL A 455 5.35 13.70 9.56
N SER A 456 5.06 12.40 9.42
CA SER A 456 6.08 11.36 9.58
C SER A 456 7.12 11.39 8.48
N ASP A 457 8.36 11.02 8.83
CA ASP A 457 9.34 10.60 7.84
C ASP A 457 8.87 9.28 7.21
N PRO A 458 8.87 9.16 5.86
CA PRO A 458 8.36 7.96 5.20
C PRO A 458 9.07 6.67 5.61
N SER A 459 10.40 6.72 5.80
CA SER A 459 11.17 5.53 6.18
C SER A 459 10.88 5.14 7.62
N ALA A 460 10.80 6.11 8.53
CA ALA A 460 10.39 5.88 9.91
C ALA A 460 8.98 5.26 9.98
N ARG A 461 8.03 5.76 9.18
CA ARG A 461 6.67 5.23 9.13
C ARG A 461 6.63 3.78 8.65
N ILE A 462 7.44 3.43 7.64
CA ILE A 462 7.55 2.05 7.15
C ILE A 462 8.11 1.14 8.26
N LEU A 463 9.17 1.56 8.94
CA LEU A 463 9.77 0.79 10.03
C LEU A 463 8.80 0.61 11.20
N GLU A 464 8.05 1.65 11.56
CA GLU A 464 6.99 1.57 12.57
C GLU A 464 5.96 0.51 12.18
N VAL A 465 5.39 0.60 10.98
CA VAL A 465 4.37 -0.35 10.49
C VAL A 465 4.92 -1.78 10.44
N ALA A 466 6.16 -1.98 10.00
CA ALA A 466 6.80 -3.30 9.95
C ALA A 466 6.89 -3.99 11.33
N THR A 467 6.80 -3.24 12.42
CA THR A 467 6.89 -3.76 13.79
C THR A 467 5.57 -3.82 14.55
N GLN A 468 4.47 -3.28 13.99
CA GLN A 468 3.19 -3.14 14.69
C GLN A 468 2.56 -4.46 15.16
N PHE A 469 2.92 -5.58 14.56
CA PHE A 469 2.49 -6.90 15.04
C PHE A 469 2.87 -7.15 16.51
N GLN A 470 3.94 -6.50 17.00
CA GLN A 470 4.38 -6.57 18.38
C GLN A 470 3.38 -5.96 19.37
N GLU A 471 2.58 -4.96 18.95
CA GLU A 471 1.52 -4.35 19.78
C GLU A 471 0.46 -5.40 20.12
N SER A 472 -0.03 -6.09 19.08
CA SER A 472 -1.03 -7.16 19.23
C SER A 472 -0.50 -8.30 20.10
N ARG A 473 0.77 -8.70 19.90
CA ARG A 473 1.39 -9.75 20.74
C ARG A 473 1.56 -9.32 22.20
N CYS A 474 1.93 -8.07 22.46
CA CYS A 474 2.01 -7.55 23.82
C CYS A 474 0.63 -7.51 24.49
N LEU A 475 -0.40 -7.06 23.78
CA LEU A 475 -1.78 -7.05 24.27
C LEU A 475 -2.27 -8.47 24.57
N TYR A 476 -1.96 -9.42 23.70
CA TYR A 476 -2.27 -10.82 23.91
C TYR A 476 -1.62 -11.37 25.18
N ILE A 477 -0.34 -11.11 25.41
CA ILE A 477 0.33 -11.54 26.65
C ILE A 477 -0.34 -10.91 27.87
N ALA A 478 -0.68 -9.62 27.82
CA ALA A 478 -1.36 -8.94 28.92
C ALA A 478 -2.74 -9.55 29.22
N ALA A 479 -3.53 -9.85 28.18
CA ALA A 479 -4.84 -10.49 28.28
C ALA A 479 -4.73 -11.94 28.76
N GLU A 480 -3.83 -12.73 28.18
CA GLU A 480 -3.58 -14.14 28.52
C GLU A 480 -3.18 -14.28 29.99
N ARG A 481 -2.31 -13.39 30.48
CA ARG A 481 -1.79 -13.40 31.85
C ARG A 481 -2.58 -12.55 32.83
N ARG A 482 -3.79 -12.12 32.46
CA ARG A 482 -4.75 -11.44 33.35
C ARG A 482 -4.20 -10.13 33.93
N ILE A 483 -3.31 -9.45 33.24
CA ILE A 483 -2.68 -8.24 33.78
C ILE A 483 -3.72 -7.15 34.13
N PRO A 484 -4.76 -6.88 33.31
CA PRO A 484 -5.81 -5.94 33.70
C PRO A 484 -6.47 -6.28 35.05
N ASP A 485 -6.79 -7.55 35.29
CA ASP A 485 -7.40 -8.01 36.56
C ASP A 485 -6.43 -7.85 37.74
N LEU A 486 -5.15 -8.17 37.52
CA LEU A 486 -4.12 -8.04 38.55
C LEU A 486 -3.87 -6.58 38.95
N LEU A 487 -3.97 -5.66 38.00
CA LEU A 487 -3.87 -4.22 38.25
C LEU A 487 -5.12 -3.67 38.95
N ALA A 488 -6.31 -4.17 38.61
CA ALA A 488 -7.56 -3.76 39.24
C ALA A 488 -7.67 -4.21 40.71
N ALA A 489 -6.94 -5.24 41.09
CA ALA A 489 -6.84 -5.71 42.48
C ALA A 489 -5.84 -4.90 43.33
N GLY A 490 -5.10 -3.96 42.72
CA GLY A 490 -4.17 -3.07 43.42
C GLY A 490 -4.77 -1.69 43.70
N ASP A 491 -3.95 -0.79 44.23
CA ASP A 491 -4.34 0.58 44.55
C ASP A 491 -4.40 1.47 43.30
N GLU A 492 -5.11 2.61 43.40
CA GLU A 492 -5.27 3.58 42.31
C GLU A 492 -3.94 4.18 41.82
N ASP A 493 -2.92 4.21 42.68
CA ASP A 493 -1.57 4.69 42.36
C ASP A 493 -0.78 3.71 41.47
N GLY A 494 -1.32 2.52 41.19
CA GLY A 494 -0.73 1.48 40.35
C GLY A 494 0.07 0.44 41.13
N VAL A 495 0.46 -0.62 40.42
CA VAL A 495 1.12 -1.80 41.00
C VAL A 495 2.54 -1.93 40.45
N HIS A 496 3.51 -2.14 41.34
CA HIS A 496 4.89 -2.39 40.94
C HIS A 496 5.02 -3.74 40.20
N VAL A 497 5.82 -3.78 39.14
CA VAL A 497 5.92 -4.92 38.22
C VAL A 497 6.30 -6.24 38.91
N ASP A 498 7.04 -6.19 40.03
CA ASP A 498 7.43 -7.40 40.77
C ASP A 498 6.22 -8.14 41.36
N LEU A 499 5.20 -7.41 41.83
CA LEU A 499 3.97 -8.01 42.36
C LEU A 499 3.13 -8.62 41.24
N ILE A 500 3.07 -7.94 40.09
CA ILE A 500 2.37 -8.43 38.90
C ILE A 500 3.09 -9.69 38.38
N SER A 501 4.41 -9.64 38.29
CA SER A 501 5.28 -10.70 37.78
C SER A 501 5.08 -12.04 38.50
N GLN A 502 4.96 -12.02 39.83
CA GLN A 502 4.76 -13.24 40.63
C GLN A 502 3.48 -13.99 40.22
N LYS A 503 2.37 -13.26 40.05
CA LYS A 503 1.07 -13.83 39.66
C LYS A 503 1.02 -14.15 38.16
N ALA A 504 1.55 -13.24 37.34
CA ALA A 504 1.62 -13.39 35.90
C ALA A 504 2.65 -14.44 35.46
N ARG A 505 3.55 -14.92 36.34
CA ARG A 505 4.65 -15.85 36.03
C ARG A 505 5.48 -15.44 34.80
N ILE A 506 5.79 -14.15 34.68
CA ILE A 506 6.69 -13.60 33.66
C ILE A 506 7.80 -12.86 34.39
N GLU A 507 9.06 -13.06 34.00
CA GLU A 507 10.20 -12.36 34.59
C GLU A 507 9.97 -10.81 34.61
N PRO A 508 10.20 -10.13 35.75
CA PRO A 508 9.78 -8.74 35.94
C PRO A 508 10.28 -7.76 34.88
N ARG A 509 11.56 -7.85 34.45
CA ARG A 509 12.12 -6.92 33.46
C ARG A 509 11.52 -7.13 32.08
N LYS A 510 11.20 -8.37 31.70
CA LYS A 510 10.45 -8.66 30.46
C LYS A 510 9.03 -8.11 30.54
N LEU A 511 8.33 -8.33 31.66
CA LEU A 511 6.97 -7.80 31.84
C LEU A 511 6.95 -6.26 31.79
N ALA A 512 7.92 -5.59 32.43
CA ALA A 512 8.03 -4.14 32.38
C ALA A 512 8.23 -3.60 30.95
N ARG A 513 8.94 -4.33 30.07
CA ARG A 513 9.09 -3.95 28.65
C ARG A 513 7.79 -4.06 27.88
N ILE A 514 7.01 -5.12 28.13
CA ILE A 514 5.69 -5.33 27.53
C ILE A 514 4.75 -4.20 27.95
N LEU A 515 4.66 -3.93 29.25
CA LEU A 515 3.76 -2.90 29.78
C LEU A 515 4.18 -1.50 29.34
N ARG A 516 5.47 -1.19 29.29
CA ARG A 516 5.95 0.09 28.77
C ARG A 516 5.56 0.32 27.30
N TYR A 517 5.60 -0.73 26.48
CA TYR A 517 5.14 -0.60 25.09
C TYR A 517 3.64 -0.32 25.03
N LEU A 518 2.82 -1.08 25.77
CA LEU A 518 1.37 -0.87 25.82
C LEU A 518 0.98 0.49 26.44
N CYS A 519 1.78 1.03 27.36
CA CYS A 519 1.63 2.40 27.84
C CYS A 519 1.90 3.45 26.75
N SER A 520 2.92 3.23 25.91
CA SER A 520 3.26 4.20 24.85
C SER A 520 2.19 4.37 23.78
N ILE A 521 1.30 3.38 23.63
CA ILE A 521 0.13 3.42 22.75
C ILE A 521 -1.18 3.63 23.52
N GLY A 522 -1.11 4.00 24.80
CA GLY A 522 -2.26 4.40 25.60
C GLY A 522 -3.18 3.27 26.07
N ILE A 523 -2.77 2.00 26.01
CA ILE A 523 -3.57 0.87 26.53
C ILE A 523 -3.50 0.81 28.06
N PHE A 524 -2.33 1.07 28.66
CA PHE A 524 -2.13 1.15 30.11
C PHE A 524 -1.51 2.50 30.49
N GLN A 525 -1.37 2.78 31.78
CA GLN A 525 -0.67 3.94 32.30
C GLN A 525 0.56 3.52 33.12
N GLN A 526 1.67 4.26 33.00
CA GLN A 526 2.82 4.13 33.89
C GLN A 526 2.77 5.28 34.91
N THR A 527 2.59 4.94 36.19
CA THR A 527 2.43 5.91 37.29
C THR A 527 3.73 6.17 38.05
N GLY A 528 4.73 5.30 37.87
CA GLY A 528 6.06 5.46 38.46
C GLY A 528 7.11 4.54 37.82
N PRO A 529 8.36 4.57 38.29
CA PRO A 529 9.40 3.63 37.84
C PRO A 529 8.95 2.19 38.06
N ASN A 530 8.73 1.44 36.97
CA ASN A 530 8.21 0.07 36.97
C ASN A 530 6.85 -0.12 37.70
N THR A 531 6.06 0.94 37.85
CA THR A 531 4.72 0.90 38.43
C THR A 531 3.68 1.24 37.35
N PHE A 532 2.66 0.39 37.23
CA PHE A 532 1.68 0.45 36.15
C PHE A 532 0.25 0.41 36.69
N ALA A 533 -0.68 1.06 36.00
CA ALA A 533 -2.10 1.07 36.33
C ALA A 533 -2.97 0.85 35.08
N ASN A 534 -4.20 0.39 35.28
CA ASN A 534 -5.21 0.42 34.23
C ASN A 534 -5.61 1.88 33.94
N ASN A 535 -5.99 2.14 32.71
CA ASN A 535 -6.72 3.35 32.32
C ASN A 535 -8.10 2.95 31.77
N GLY A 536 -8.87 3.90 31.22
CA GLY A 536 -10.20 3.62 30.68
C GLY A 536 -10.24 2.54 29.59
N ILE A 537 -9.15 2.34 28.82
CA ILE A 537 -9.07 1.34 27.76
C ILE A 537 -8.75 -0.04 28.35
N SER A 538 -7.68 -0.18 29.13
CA SER A 538 -7.32 -1.47 29.76
C SER A 538 -8.36 -1.94 30.76
N ALA A 539 -9.06 -1.02 31.45
CA ALA A 539 -10.16 -1.34 32.34
C ALA A 539 -11.30 -2.09 31.62
N ALA A 540 -11.49 -1.90 30.32
CA ALA A 540 -12.51 -2.63 29.55
C ALA A 540 -12.26 -4.15 29.48
N LEU A 541 -11.02 -4.61 29.75
CA LEU A 541 -10.66 -6.03 29.81
C LEU A 541 -10.86 -6.65 31.21
N VAL A 542 -11.02 -5.84 32.26
CA VAL A 542 -11.16 -6.33 33.63
C VAL A 542 -12.44 -7.15 33.75
N SER A 543 -12.31 -8.40 34.18
CA SER A 543 -13.41 -9.36 34.34
C SER A 543 -14.29 -9.52 33.09
N ASN A 544 -13.72 -9.29 31.89
CA ASN A 544 -14.43 -9.32 30.63
C ASN A 544 -13.95 -10.49 29.74
N GLU A 545 -14.38 -11.72 30.08
CA GLU A 545 -13.99 -12.93 29.34
C GLU A 545 -14.30 -12.85 27.83
N PRO A 546 -15.47 -12.36 27.38
CA PRO A 546 -15.75 -12.29 25.94
C PRO A 546 -14.76 -11.41 25.17
N LEU A 547 -14.41 -10.24 25.72
CA LEU A 547 -13.45 -9.35 25.07
C LEU A 547 -12.02 -9.91 25.14
N ARG A 548 -11.65 -10.53 26.26
CA ARG A 548 -10.38 -11.24 26.43
C ARG A 548 -10.25 -12.39 25.42
N ALA A 549 -11.30 -13.20 25.26
CA ALA A 549 -11.35 -14.30 24.30
C ALA A 549 -11.21 -13.80 22.85
N TYR A 550 -11.73 -12.62 22.52
CA TYR A 550 -11.49 -11.99 21.22
C TYR A 550 -10.02 -11.66 20.98
N VAL A 551 -9.32 -11.10 21.98
CA VAL A 551 -7.87 -10.87 21.90
C VAL A 551 -7.11 -12.20 21.72
N GLN A 552 -7.54 -13.25 22.44
CA GLN A 552 -6.94 -14.59 22.34
C GLN A 552 -7.15 -15.22 20.96
N LEU A 553 -8.36 -15.19 20.41
CA LEU A 553 -8.67 -15.78 19.10
C LEU A 553 -7.84 -15.14 17.99
N VAL A 554 -7.80 -13.80 17.95
CA VAL A 554 -7.05 -13.05 16.93
C VAL A 554 -5.56 -13.38 16.99
N ASN A 555 -5.01 -13.65 18.18
CA ASN A 555 -3.57 -13.90 18.36
C ASN A 555 -3.16 -15.37 18.36
N SER A 556 -4.07 -16.29 18.62
CA SER A 556 -3.81 -17.73 18.51
C SER A 556 -4.01 -18.18 17.07
N GLU A 557 -5.18 -17.95 16.49
CA GLU A 557 -5.50 -18.37 15.13
C GLU A 557 -5.09 -17.32 14.09
N GLY A 558 -5.61 -16.10 14.19
CA GLY A 558 -5.44 -15.07 13.16
C GLY A 558 -3.98 -14.68 12.92
N PHE A 559 -3.22 -14.45 13.98
CA PHE A 559 -1.79 -14.14 13.91
C PHE A 559 -0.99 -15.29 13.30
N THR A 560 -1.24 -16.53 13.73
CA THR A 560 -0.51 -17.69 13.23
C THR A 560 -0.84 -17.97 11.76
N ALA A 561 -2.11 -17.77 11.35
CA ALA A 561 -2.48 -17.80 9.94
C ALA A 561 -1.79 -16.69 9.15
N SER A 562 -1.69 -15.48 9.71
CA SER A 562 -1.02 -14.34 9.04
C SER A 562 0.49 -14.56 8.83
N ASP A 563 1.16 -15.29 9.72
CA ASP A 563 2.57 -15.72 9.53
C ASP A 563 2.74 -16.59 8.28
N ARG A 564 1.71 -17.39 7.95
CA ARG A 564 1.70 -18.30 6.79
C ARG A 564 1.10 -17.71 5.54
N LEU A 565 0.41 -16.59 5.66
CA LEU A 565 -0.27 -15.96 4.54
C LEU A 565 0.68 -15.63 3.39
N PRO A 566 1.89 -15.06 3.59
CA PRO A 566 2.82 -14.81 2.49
C PRO A 566 3.12 -16.09 1.71
N HIS A 567 3.48 -17.20 2.37
CA HIS A 567 3.76 -18.45 1.66
C HIS A 567 2.52 -18.95 0.88
N THR A 568 1.34 -18.83 1.47
CA THR A 568 0.08 -19.29 0.86
C THR A 568 -0.29 -18.49 -0.38
N LEU A 569 -0.12 -17.16 -0.35
CA LEU A 569 -0.46 -16.28 -1.48
C LEU A 569 0.50 -16.38 -2.66
N LEU A 570 1.71 -16.90 -2.43
CA LEU A 570 2.79 -16.96 -3.42
C LEU A 570 2.97 -18.33 -4.04
N ASP A 571 2.39 -19.32 -3.40
CA ASP A 571 2.25 -20.63 -3.98
C ASP A 571 1.27 -20.57 -5.16
N PRO A 572 1.64 -21.17 -6.32
CA PRO A 572 0.82 -21.09 -7.53
C PRO A 572 -0.51 -21.85 -7.43
N ASP A 573 -0.63 -22.81 -6.51
CA ASP A 573 -1.83 -23.63 -6.35
C ASP A 573 -2.76 -23.06 -5.25
N THR A 574 -2.21 -22.65 -4.11
CA THR A 574 -3.01 -22.09 -3.01
C THR A 574 -3.27 -20.59 -3.17
N GLY A 575 -2.37 -19.85 -3.81
CA GLY A 575 -2.50 -18.39 -3.98
C GLY A 575 -3.76 -17.93 -4.71
N PRO A 576 -4.16 -18.55 -5.84
CA PRO A 576 -5.41 -18.20 -6.52
C PRO A 576 -6.65 -18.93 -5.96
N SER A 577 -6.50 -19.79 -4.95
CA SER A 577 -7.57 -20.65 -4.47
C SER A 577 -8.45 -19.96 -3.44
N TYR A 578 -9.77 -20.12 -3.58
CA TYR A 578 -10.78 -19.78 -2.57
C TYR A 578 -11.39 -21.03 -1.90
N ASP A 579 -10.68 -22.16 -1.94
CA ASP A 579 -11.10 -23.39 -1.29
C ASP A 579 -10.91 -23.26 0.23
N VAL A 580 -11.97 -23.54 1.01
CA VAL A 580 -11.96 -23.48 2.48
C VAL A 580 -11.01 -24.50 3.13
N ALA A 581 -10.56 -25.50 2.37
CA ALA A 581 -9.56 -26.48 2.79
C ALA A 581 -8.12 -26.09 2.42
N LYS A 582 -7.91 -24.98 1.68
CA LYS A 582 -6.60 -24.52 1.21
C LYS A 582 -6.31 -23.09 1.70
N THR A 583 -6.12 -22.92 2.99
CA THR A 583 -5.83 -21.60 3.59
C THR A 583 -4.49 -21.58 4.32
N ALA A 584 -4.02 -20.38 4.64
CA ALA A 584 -2.82 -20.17 5.44
C ALA A 584 -2.95 -20.78 6.85
N TRP A 585 -4.18 -20.79 7.40
CA TRP A 585 -4.46 -21.38 8.69
C TRP A 585 -4.26 -22.89 8.71
N GLN A 586 -4.72 -23.65 7.69
CA GLN A 586 -4.47 -25.11 7.66
C GLN A 586 -2.98 -25.45 7.68
N ASN A 587 -2.17 -24.65 6.97
CA ASN A 587 -0.72 -24.78 6.99
C ASN A 587 -0.18 -24.46 8.40
N ALA A 588 -0.65 -23.37 9.01
CA ALA A 588 -0.23 -22.93 10.34
C ALA A 588 -0.50 -23.95 11.45
N VAL A 589 -1.69 -24.56 11.45
CA VAL A 589 -2.10 -25.59 12.43
C VAL A 589 -1.74 -27.01 12.00
N CYS A 590 -1.19 -27.19 10.79
CA CYS A 590 -0.81 -28.48 10.21
C CYS A 590 -1.97 -29.50 10.18
N THR A 591 -3.12 -29.07 9.65
CA THR A 591 -4.31 -29.92 9.46
C THR A 591 -4.76 -29.96 8.00
N LYS A 592 -5.46 -31.04 7.62
CA LYS A 592 -6.18 -31.12 6.34
C LYS A 592 -7.68 -30.85 6.48
N LYS A 593 -8.17 -30.69 7.71
CA LYS A 593 -9.57 -30.42 8.00
C LYS A 593 -9.90 -28.95 7.72
N THR A 594 -11.17 -28.67 7.48
CA THR A 594 -11.64 -27.28 7.54
C THR A 594 -11.49 -26.75 8.97
N ARG A 595 -11.42 -25.43 9.12
CA ARG A 595 -11.37 -24.77 10.44
C ARG A 595 -12.48 -25.25 11.37
N TRP A 596 -13.69 -25.37 10.84
CA TRP A 596 -14.89 -25.80 11.56
C TRP A 596 -14.82 -27.25 12.02
N GLU A 597 -14.38 -28.16 11.16
CA GLU A 597 -14.24 -29.57 11.56
C GLU A 597 -13.11 -29.77 12.57
N TRP A 598 -12.02 -28.99 12.47
CA TRP A 598 -10.89 -29.09 13.37
C TRP A 598 -11.23 -28.59 14.78
N ILE A 599 -11.91 -27.45 14.89
CA ILE A 599 -12.26 -26.85 16.19
C ILE A 599 -13.28 -27.69 16.97
N GLU A 600 -14.10 -28.48 16.28
CA GLU A 600 -15.08 -29.40 16.88
C GLU A 600 -14.49 -30.76 17.26
N GLU A 601 -13.21 -31.02 16.93
CA GLU A 601 -12.57 -32.28 17.32
C GLU A 601 -12.45 -32.42 18.84
N ARG A 602 -12.52 -33.68 19.28
CA ARG A 602 -12.08 -34.10 20.60
C ARG A 602 -10.76 -34.84 20.47
N VAL A 603 -9.78 -34.48 21.28
CA VAL A 603 -8.40 -34.97 21.18
C VAL A 603 -7.88 -35.45 22.54
N ALA A 604 -6.79 -36.22 22.53
CA ALA A 604 -6.10 -36.56 23.77
C ALA A 604 -5.53 -35.27 24.40
N PRO A 605 -5.58 -35.08 25.74
CA PRO A 605 -5.10 -33.86 26.39
C PRO A 605 -3.66 -33.46 26.02
N GLU A 606 -2.80 -34.43 25.79
CA GLU A 606 -1.39 -34.23 25.45
C GLU A 606 -1.26 -33.55 24.06
N LYS A 607 -2.18 -33.84 23.14
CA LYS A 607 -2.23 -33.20 21.82
C LYS A 607 -2.61 -31.72 21.86
N LEU A 608 -3.15 -31.22 22.98
CA LEU A 608 -3.37 -29.78 23.16
C LEU A 608 -2.07 -29.02 23.42
N LEU A 609 -1.03 -29.72 23.90
CA LEU A 609 0.31 -29.16 24.12
C LEU A 609 1.25 -29.41 22.94
N GLU A 610 0.96 -30.43 22.13
CA GLU A 610 1.62 -30.65 20.85
C GLU A 610 1.19 -29.56 19.85
N SER A 611 1.95 -28.47 19.82
CA SER A 611 1.94 -27.59 18.65
C SER A 611 2.44 -28.42 17.48
N GLY A 612 1.56 -28.78 16.53
CA GLY A 612 1.90 -29.53 15.32
C GLY A 612 2.87 -28.83 14.36
N GLY A 613 3.80 -28.01 14.87
CA GLY A 613 4.80 -27.23 14.15
C GLY A 613 4.80 -25.77 14.61
N HIS A 614 3.77 -25.02 14.25
CA HIS A 614 3.82 -23.54 14.25
C HIS A 614 2.69 -22.84 15.01
N TYR A 615 1.57 -23.52 15.24
CA TYR A 615 0.49 -23.01 16.08
C TYR A 615 0.86 -23.11 17.56
N PRO A 616 0.91 -22.00 18.33
CA PRO A 616 1.40 -22.01 19.70
C PRO A 616 0.43 -22.64 20.72
N GLY A 617 -0.75 -23.09 20.29
CA GLY A 617 -1.81 -23.54 21.20
C GLY A 617 -2.31 -22.41 22.09
N ILE A 618 -2.92 -22.80 23.22
CA ILE A 618 -3.33 -21.88 24.28
C ILE A 618 -2.25 -21.90 25.38
N PRO A 619 -1.43 -20.84 25.53
CA PRO A 619 -0.25 -20.85 26.41
C PRO A 619 -0.55 -21.15 27.88
N SER A 620 -1.74 -20.79 28.38
CA SER A 620 -2.15 -21.12 29.75
C SER A 620 -2.32 -22.62 30.02
N LEU A 621 -2.48 -23.47 29.01
CA LEU A 621 -2.58 -24.93 29.20
C LEU A 621 -1.30 -25.56 29.76
N VAL A 622 -0.14 -24.91 29.59
CA VAL A 622 1.12 -25.33 30.22
C VAL A 622 1.03 -25.29 31.75
N LEU A 623 0.05 -24.55 32.31
CA LEU A 623 -0.18 -24.49 33.75
C LEU A 623 -1.09 -25.62 34.27
N GLY A 624 -1.73 -26.38 33.38
CA GLY A 624 -2.63 -27.47 33.72
C GLY A 624 -3.52 -27.87 32.53
N LEU A 625 -3.60 -29.18 32.27
CA LEU A 625 -4.49 -29.74 31.25
C LEU A 625 -5.94 -29.80 31.75
N PRO A 626 -6.93 -29.65 30.86
CA PRO A 626 -8.32 -29.90 31.21
C PRO A 626 -8.51 -31.37 31.65
N PRO A 627 -9.46 -31.63 32.58
CA PRO A 627 -9.76 -32.99 33.02
C PRO A 627 -10.29 -33.83 31.86
N ARG A 628 -9.91 -35.11 31.83
CA ARG A 628 -10.40 -36.08 30.83
C ARG A 628 -11.89 -36.37 31.04
N GLU A 629 -12.64 -36.54 29.96
CA GLU A 629 -13.99 -37.08 29.99
C GLU A 629 -13.97 -38.62 29.97
N ASP A 630 -15.16 -39.26 30.05
CA ASP A 630 -15.31 -40.72 30.21
C ASP A 630 -14.65 -41.55 29.10
N ASP A 631 -14.49 -40.98 27.90
CA ASP A 631 -13.84 -41.62 26.75
C ASP A 631 -12.34 -41.30 26.61
N GLY A 632 -11.77 -40.59 27.60
CA GLY A 632 -10.36 -40.23 27.63
C GLY A 632 -9.96 -39.06 26.70
N LEU A 633 -10.92 -38.46 26.01
CA LEU A 633 -10.71 -37.30 25.14
C LEU A 633 -11.19 -36.01 25.83
N VAL A 634 -10.75 -34.87 25.28
CA VAL A 634 -11.18 -33.54 25.70
C VAL A 634 -11.54 -32.71 24.47
N ALA A 635 -12.52 -31.81 24.60
CA ALA A 635 -12.82 -30.82 23.57
C ALA A 635 -11.67 -29.83 23.42
N ARG A 636 -11.50 -29.31 22.20
CA ARG A 636 -10.55 -28.22 21.94
C ARG A 636 -11.02 -26.93 22.64
N PRO A 637 -10.18 -26.29 23.48
CA PRO A 637 -10.53 -25.03 24.16
C PRO A 637 -10.77 -23.88 23.18
N GLU A 638 -10.22 -23.97 21.96
CA GLU A 638 -10.44 -23.03 20.88
C GLU A 638 -11.92 -22.83 20.57
N LEU A 639 -12.76 -23.87 20.69
CA LEU A 639 -14.21 -23.77 20.44
C LEU A 639 -14.89 -22.82 21.43
N ASP A 640 -14.58 -22.95 22.72
CA ASP A 640 -15.13 -22.07 23.75
C ASP A 640 -14.59 -20.64 23.63
N ILE A 641 -13.29 -20.49 23.33
CA ILE A 641 -12.67 -19.19 23.06
C ILE A 641 -13.33 -18.52 21.86
N MET A 642 -13.61 -19.28 20.80
CA MET A 642 -14.33 -18.78 19.64
C MET A 642 -15.74 -18.34 20.01
N GLY A 643 -16.52 -19.17 20.71
CA GLY A 643 -17.87 -18.82 21.14
C GLY A 643 -17.90 -17.54 21.99
N LEU A 644 -16.98 -17.41 22.94
CA LEU A 644 -16.83 -16.20 23.76
C LEU A 644 -16.37 -14.99 22.95
N SER A 645 -15.46 -15.16 21.99
CA SER A 645 -15.01 -14.04 21.16
C SER A 645 -16.14 -13.49 20.29
N MET A 646 -17.02 -14.33 19.75
CA MET A 646 -18.19 -13.89 18.98
C MET A 646 -19.12 -13.05 19.85
N VAL A 647 -19.30 -13.42 21.13
CA VAL A 647 -20.02 -12.59 22.10
C VAL A 647 -19.29 -11.26 22.35
N GLY A 648 -17.96 -11.29 22.49
CA GLY A 648 -17.13 -10.11 22.73
C GLY A 648 -17.20 -9.10 21.58
N GLY A 649 -16.83 -9.52 20.38
CA GLY A 649 -16.93 -8.69 19.16
C GLY A 649 -18.36 -8.26 18.88
N GLY A 650 -19.33 -9.15 19.13
CA GLY A 650 -20.74 -8.86 19.01
C GLY A 650 -21.26 -7.79 19.98
N ARG A 651 -20.69 -7.66 21.18
CA ARG A 651 -21.01 -6.56 22.12
C ARG A 651 -20.37 -5.23 21.70
N VAL A 652 -19.17 -5.28 21.11
CA VAL A 652 -18.45 -4.07 20.68
C VAL A 652 -19.11 -3.44 19.45
N PHE A 653 -19.49 -4.24 18.44
CA PHE A 653 -20.00 -3.72 17.16
C PHE A 653 -21.50 -3.99 16.94
N GLY A 654 -22.15 -4.77 17.80
CA GLY A 654 -23.49 -5.29 17.52
C GLY A 654 -24.65 -4.38 17.91
N THR A 655 -24.44 -3.41 18.79
CA THR A 655 -25.54 -2.58 19.29
C THR A 655 -26.14 -1.68 18.21
N ALA A 656 -25.32 -1.16 17.27
CA ALA A 656 -25.80 -0.17 16.30
C ALA A 656 -26.94 -0.68 15.41
N HIS A 657 -26.82 -1.90 14.88
CA HIS A 657 -27.83 -2.46 13.97
C HIS A 657 -29.11 -2.92 14.70
N VAL A 658 -29.14 -2.94 16.04
CA VAL A 658 -30.39 -3.07 16.82
C VAL A 658 -31.25 -1.80 16.71
N TYR A 659 -30.64 -0.62 16.51
CA TYR A 659 -31.34 0.67 16.55
C TYR A 659 -31.33 1.44 15.23
N ASP A 660 -30.33 1.24 14.38
CA ASP A 660 -30.17 1.99 13.12
C ASP A 660 -31.03 1.45 11.98
N PHE A 661 -31.61 0.26 12.15
CA PHE A 661 -32.66 -0.26 11.28
C PHE A 661 -34.03 -0.06 11.93
N PRO A 662 -35.08 0.32 11.17
CA PRO A 662 -36.39 0.65 11.72
C PRO A 662 -37.19 -0.60 12.11
N TRP A 663 -36.68 -1.43 13.02
CA TRP A 663 -37.30 -2.69 13.46
C TRP A 663 -38.73 -2.51 13.98
N ALA A 664 -39.01 -1.42 14.69
CA ALA A 664 -40.36 -1.11 15.19
C ALA A 664 -41.41 -0.99 14.07
N SER A 665 -40.99 -0.56 12.86
CA SER A 665 -41.91 -0.42 11.72
C SER A 665 -42.41 -1.76 11.18
N LEU A 666 -41.79 -2.88 11.58
CA LEU A 666 -42.17 -4.21 11.13
C LEU A 666 -43.39 -4.78 11.87
N GLY A 667 -43.78 -4.22 13.02
CA GLY A 667 -44.91 -4.72 13.79
C GLY A 667 -44.65 -6.10 14.41
N ASP A 668 -45.50 -7.07 14.09
CA ASP A 668 -45.49 -8.47 14.55
C ASP A 668 -44.74 -9.44 13.62
N ALA A 669 -43.79 -8.90 12.84
CA ALA A 669 -43.02 -9.63 11.85
C ALA A 669 -42.20 -10.81 12.41
N LEU A 670 -42.03 -11.82 11.56
CA LEU A 670 -41.14 -12.96 11.76
C LEU A 670 -39.75 -12.69 11.18
N VAL A 671 -38.74 -12.79 12.04
CA VAL A 671 -37.32 -12.68 11.70
C VAL A 671 -36.65 -14.05 11.77
N VAL A 672 -36.16 -14.55 10.65
CA VAL A 672 -35.37 -15.78 10.57
C VAL A 672 -33.90 -15.42 10.60
N ASP A 673 -33.21 -15.75 11.69
CA ASP A 673 -31.77 -15.55 11.87
C ASP A 673 -31.03 -16.80 11.35
N VAL A 674 -30.50 -16.70 10.12
CA VAL A 674 -29.88 -17.81 9.37
C VAL A 674 -28.39 -17.84 9.69
N GLY A 675 -27.88 -18.96 10.20
CA GLY A 675 -26.52 -19.02 10.75
C GLY A 675 -26.38 -18.17 12.03
N GLY A 676 -27.44 -18.13 12.84
CA GLY A 676 -27.57 -17.23 13.98
C GLY A 676 -26.72 -17.59 15.20
N GLY A 677 -25.96 -18.69 15.13
CA GLY A 677 -25.20 -19.22 16.24
C GLY A 677 -26.09 -19.56 17.43
N VAL A 678 -25.70 -19.09 18.61
CA VAL A 678 -26.50 -19.23 19.85
C VAL A 678 -27.67 -18.23 19.94
N GLY A 679 -27.99 -17.51 18.86
CA GLY A 679 -29.08 -16.53 18.79
C GLY A 679 -28.75 -15.20 19.47
N GLY A 680 -27.48 -14.78 19.46
CA GLY A 680 -27.03 -13.59 20.18
C GLY A 680 -27.68 -12.28 19.72
N PHE A 681 -28.02 -12.18 18.43
CA PHE A 681 -28.69 -10.99 17.87
C PHE A 681 -30.20 -10.97 18.17
N PRO A 682 -30.98 -12.03 17.88
CA PRO A 682 -32.37 -12.14 18.31
C PRO A 682 -32.56 -11.95 19.82
N LEU A 683 -31.58 -12.36 20.64
CA LEU A 683 -31.63 -12.14 22.08
C LEU A 683 -31.63 -10.64 22.44
N GLN A 684 -30.82 -9.82 21.76
CA GLN A 684 -30.80 -8.37 21.95
C GLN A 684 -32.09 -7.75 21.42
N LEU A 685 -32.51 -8.14 20.22
CA LEU A 685 -33.68 -7.57 19.57
C LEU A 685 -34.99 -7.90 20.30
N SER A 686 -35.13 -9.12 20.82
CA SER A 686 -36.30 -9.58 21.57
C SER A 686 -36.54 -8.85 22.89
N LYS A 687 -35.49 -8.25 23.48
CA LYS A 687 -35.59 -7.42 24.69
C LYS A 687 -36.08 -6.00 24.37
N VAL A 688 -35.82 -5.50 23.16
CA VAL A 688 -36.15 -4.13 22.73
C VAL A 688 -37.48 -4.07 21.96
N TYR A 689 -37.76 -5.08 21.14
CA TYR A 689 -38.94 -5.14 20.26
C TYR A 689 -39.80 -6.37 20.58
N PRO A 690 -40.68 -6.29 21.60
CA PRO A 690 -41.39 -7.47 22.13
C PRO A 690 -42.42 -8.08 21.18
N LYS A 691 -42.80 -7.36 20.11
CA LYS A 691 -43.74 -7.83 19.08
C LYS A 691 -43.09 -8.73 18.02
N LEU A 692 -41.76 -8.64 17.85
CA LEU A 692 -41.06 -9.45 16.86
C LEU A 692 -41.00 -10.92 17.31
N GLN A 693 -41.12 -11.80 16.34
CA GLN A 693 -40.95 -13.24 16.50
C GLN A 693 -39.66 -13.69 15.80
N PHE A 694 -39.02 -14.73 16.33
CA PHE A 694 -37.71 -15.17 15.87
C PHE A 694 -37.64 -16.67 15.66
N ILE A 695 -36.99 -17.06 14.57
CA ILE A 695 -36.50 -18.43 14.38
C ILE A 695 -34.98 -18.33 14.21
N VAL A 696 -34.23 -18.94 15.13
CA VAL A 696 -32.77 -19.05 15.06
C VAL A 696 -32.41 -20.36 14.38
N GLN A 697 -31.66 -20.28 13.29
CA GLN A 697 -31.25 -21.42 12.48
C GLN A 697 -29.73 -21.57 12.52
N ASP A 698 -29.26 -22.74 12.91
CA ASP A 698 -27.83 -23.11 12.86
C ASP A 698 -27.68 -24.65 12.88
N ARG A 699 -26.44 -25.14 12.94
CA ARG A 699 -26.12 -26.55 13.11
C ARG A 699 -26.61 -27.06 14.48
N GLY A 700 -26.98 -28.35 14.54
CA GLY A 700 -27.57 -28.98 15.73
C GLY A 700 -26.83 -28.71 17.05
N PRO A 701 -25.50 -28.90 17.14
CA PRO A 701 -24.75 -28.62 18.37
C PRO A 701 -24.84 -27.18 18.85
N VAL A 702 -24.84 -26.22 17.93
CA VAL A 702 -24.87 -24.78 18.22
C VAL A 702 -26.27 -24.35 18.66
N VAL A 703 -27.30 -24.85 17.96
CA VAL A 703 -28.71 -24.70 18.34
C VAL A 703 -28.94 -25.22 19.77
N LYS A 704 -28.44 -26.42 20.08
CA LYS A 704 -28.56 -27.03 21.40
C LYS A 704 -27.93 -26.16 22.49
N GLN A 705 -26.74 -25.61 22.23
CA GLN A 705 -26.08 -24.69 23.15
C GLN A 705 -26.91 -23.42 23.41
N GLY A 706 -27.47 -22.81 22.37
CA GLY A 706 -28.34 -21.63 22.49
C GLY A 706 -29.58 -21.92 23.35
N LEU A 707 -30.27 -23.02 23.04
CA LEU A 707 -31.51 -23.43 23.69
C LEU A 707 -31.33 -23.87 25.14
N GLU A 708 -30.25 -24.60 25.46
CA GLU A 708 -30.07 -25.21 26.79
C GLU A 708 -29.24 -24.36 27.76
N LYS A 709 -28.29 -23.57 27.27
CA LYS A 709 -27.30 -22.87 28.11
C LYS A 709 -27.46 -21.35 28.15
N VAL A 710 -27.78 -20.74 27.02
CA VAL A 710 -27.77 -19.26 26.87
C VAL A 710 -29.14 -18.67 27.16
N TRP A 711 -30.14 -19.01 26.36
CA TRP A 711 -31.45 -18.37 26.41
C TRP A 711 -32.25 -18.58 27.70
N PRO A 712 -32.21 -19.75 28.37
CA PRO A 712 -32.89 -19.94 29.65
C PRO A 712 -32.41 -18.99 30.75
N ARG A 713 -31.16 -18.51 30.68
CA ARG A 713 -30.58 -17.58 31.66
C ARG A 713 -30.87 -16.12 31.31
N GLU A 714 -31.05 -15.83 30.03
CA GLU A 714 -31.05 -14.47 29.50
C GLU A 714 -32.42 -13.93 29.10
N ASN A 715 -33.32 -14.79 28.60
CA ASN A 715 -34.67 -14.43 28.18
C ASN A 715 -35.60 -15.66 28.11
N LEU A 716 -35.82 -16.31 29.26
CA LEU A 716 -36.63 -17.53 29.38
C LEU A 716 -38.08 -17.33 28.90
N GLU A 717 -38.66 -16.16 29.17
CA GLU A 717 -40.04 -15.84 28.79
C GLU A 717 -40.26 -15.92 27.27
N ALA A 718 -39.28 -15.45 26.48
CA ALA A 718 -39.38 -15.49 25.02
C ALA A 718 -39.40 -16.93 24.46
N LEU A 719 -38.69 -17.85 25.12
CA LEU A 719 -38.74 -19.28 24.79
C LEU A 719 -40.09 -19.90 25.19
N GLN A 720 -40.54 -19.67 26.42
CA GLN A 720 -41.78 -20.23 26.95
C GLN A 720 -43.01 -19.80 26.14
N ASN A 721 -43.05 -18.52 25.73
CA ASN A 721 -44.13 -17.97 24.93
C ASN A 721 -43.96 -18.22 23.42
N ARG A 722 -43.00 -19.06 23.01
CA ARG A 722 -42.69 -19.43 21.62
C ARG A 722 -42.41 -18.26 20.68
N ARG A 723 -42.08 -17.08 21.21
CA ARG A 723 -41.61 -15.93 20.43
C ARG A 723 -40.23 -16.19 19.82
N VAL A 724 -39.45 -17.09 20.42
CA VAL A 724 -38.16 -17.53 19.88
C VAL A 724 -38.16 -19.03 19.79
N GLN A 725 -37.79 -19.52 18.61
CA GLN A 725 -37.66 -20.94 18.32
C GLN A 725 -36.29 -21.21 17.73
N PHE A 726 -35.79 -22.41 17.95
CA PHE A 726 -34.52 -22.86 17.38
C PHE A 726 -34.79 -24.01 16.42
N VAL A 727 -34.15 -23.96 15.26
CA VAL A 727 -34.31 -24.95 14.20
C VAL A 727 -32.93 -25.35 13.71
N GLU A 728 -32.64 -26.65 13.75
CA GLU A 728 -31.44 -27.18 13.11
C GLU A 728 -31.57 -27.03 11.58
N HIS A 729 -30.61 -26.33 10.97
CA HIS A 729 -30.64 -26.06 9.55
C HIS A 729 -29.23 -25.84 8.98
N SER A 730 -28.98 -26.36 7.78
CA SER A 730 -27.79 -26.05 6.99
C SER A 730 -28.11 -24.90 6.03
N ILE A 731 -27.33 -23.83 6.10
CA ILE A 731 -27.47 -22.61 5.29
C ILE A 731 -27.37 -22.84 3.76
N PHE A 732 -26.88 -24.01 3.33
CA PHE A 732 -26.78 -24.38 1.91
C PHE A 732 -28.02 -25.06 1.36
N ASN A 733 -28.96 -25.46 2.23
CA ASN A 733 -30.22 -26.08 1.85
C ASN A 733 -31.32 -25.03 1.77
N LYS A 734 -32.37 -25.30 0.98
CA LYS A 734 -33.59 -24.47 0.97
C LYS A 734 -34.04 -24.17 2.41
N ASN A 735 -34.34 -22.90 2.70
CA ASN A 735 -34.71 -22.50 4.05
C ASN A 735 -36.05 -23.16 4.44
N PRO A 736 -36.15 -23.84 5.61
CA PRO A 736 -37.35 -24.57 6.01
C PRO A 736 -38.51 -23.64 6.39
N THR A 737 -38.23 -22.38 6.70
CA THR A 737 -39.25 -21.37 6.94
C THR A 737 -39.50 -20.63 5.64
N GLU A 738 -40.73 -20.69 5.12
CA GLU A 738 -41.14 -19.97 3.91
C GLU A 738 -41.90 -18.69 4.25
N GLY A 739 -41.75 -17.65 3.42
CA GLY A 739 -42.51 -16.41 3.51
C GLY A 739 -42.26 -15.54 4.74
N ALA A 740 -41.14 -15.72 5.46
CA ALA A 740 -40.78 -14.84 6.57
C ALA A 740 -40.60 -13.38 6.13
N ASP A 741 -40.88 -12.43 7.02
CA ASP A 741 -40.76 -11.00 6.72
C ASP A 741 -39.30 -10.59 6.53
N ILE A 742 -38.42 -11.09 7.39
CA ILE A 742 -36.98 -10.85 7.35
C ILE A 742 -36.25 -12.19 7.39
N TYR A 743 -35.37 -12.42 6.42
CA TYR A 743 -34.25 -13.35 6.56
C TYR A 743 -33.02 -12.51 6.92
N PHE A 744 -32.35 -12.85 8.01
CA PHE A 744 -31.21 -12.11 8.54
C PHE A 744 -29.97 -13.01 8.49
N LEU A 745 -28.89 -12.48 7.92
CA LEU A 745 -27.56 -13.08 7.91
C LEU A 745 -26.63 -12.10 8.58
N ARG A 746 -25.87 -12.50 9.61
CA ARG A 746 -24.88 -11.61 10.24
C ARG A 746 -23.56 -12.33 10.37
N TYR A 747 -22.51 -11.79 9.76
CA TYR A 747 -21.20 -12.43 9.74
C TYR A 747 -21.30 -13.87 9.23
N VAL A 748 -22.02 -14.04 8.12
CA VAL A 748 -22.16 -15.34 7.46
C VAL A 748 -21.49 -15.28 6.10
N LEU A 749 -21.89 -14.37 5.22
CA LEU A 749 -21.36 -14.35 3.84
C LEU A 749 -19.87 -13.97 3.80
N HIS A 750 -19.38 -13.24 4.79
CA HIS A 750 -17.96 -12.92 4.89
C HIS A 750 -17.05 -14.15 5.11
N ASP A 751 -17.59 -15.27 5.59
CA ASP A 751 -16.82 -16.51 5.81
C ASP A 751 -16.58 -17.29 4.52
N TRP A 752 -17.30 -16.94 3.44
CA TRP A 752 -17.40 -17.75 2.25
C TRP A 752 -17.02 -16.97 0.98
N SER A 753 -16.45 -17.68 0.01
CA SER A 753 -16.24 -17.15 -1.34
C SER A 753 -17.55 -17.07 -2.13
N ASP A 754 -17.51 -16.35 -3.27
CA ASP A 754 -18.72 -15.95 -3.99
C ASP A 754 -19.61 -17.12 -4.42
N ASP A 755 -19.04 -18.24 -4.89
CA ASP A 755 -19.82 -19.41 -5.31
C ASP A 755 -20.65 -20.01 -4.17
N TYR A 756 -20.08 -20.07 -2.96
CA TYR A 756 -20.78 -20.52 -1.77
C TYR A 756 -21.85 -19.51 -1.36
N CYS A 757 -21.54 -18.22 -1.38
CA CYS A 757 -22.49 -17.16 -1.09
C CYS A 757 -23.69 -17.17 -2.05
N VAL A 758 -23.47 -17.35 -3.35
CA VAL A 758 -24.55 -17.47 -4.35
C VAL A 758 -25.46 -18.66 -4.02
N ARG A 759 -24.90 -19.79 -3.58
CA ARG A 759 -25.68 -20.96 -3.15
C ARG A 759 -26.53 -20.67 -1.91
N ILE A 760 -25.94 -20.05 -0.87
CA ILE A 760 -26.66 -19.66 0.36
C ILE A 760 -27.79 -18.69 0.02
N LEU A 761 -27.49 -17.64 -0.73
CA LEU A 761 -28.46 -16.62 -1.14
C LEU A 761 -29.59 -17.21 -2.00
N SER A 762 -29.25 -18.11 -2.93
CA SER A 762 -30.24 -18.79 -3.78
C SER A 762 -31.16 -19.70 -2.97
N ALA A 763 -30.62 -20.38 -1.94
CA ALA A 763 -31.39 -21.22 -1.05
C ALA A 763 -32.39 -20.41 -0.21
N ILE A 764 -31.98 -19.25 0.31
CA ILE A 764 -32.88 -18.31 1.01
C ILE A 764 -33.91 -17.73 0.05
N ARG A 765 -33.48 -17.27 -1.14
CA ARG A 765 -34.36 -16.73 -2.19
C ARG A 765 -35.52 -17.68 -2.50
N SER A 766 -35.27 -19.00 -2.55
CA SER A 766 -36.30 -20.00 -2.85
C SER A 766 -37.42 -20.12 -1.80
N SER A 767 -37.23 -19.53 -0.62
CA SER A 767 -38.22 -19.46 0.47
C SER A 767 -38.77 -18.04 0.69
N MET A 768 -38.28 -17.04 -0.05
CA MET A 768 -38.77 -15.67 0.05
C MET A 768 -40.12 -15.49 -0.64
N ALA A 769 -41.02 -14.76 0.02
CA ALA A 769 -42.24 -14.22 -0.58
C ALA A 769 -42.00 -12.79 -1.11
N ALA A 770 -42.98 -12.22 -1.83
CA ALA A 770 -42.87 -10.89 -2.42
C ALA A 770 -42.62 -9.78 -1.37
N HIS A 771 -43.13 -9.93 -0.15
CA HIS A 771 -42.92 -8.99 0.96
C HIS A 771 -41.61 -9.25 1.74
N SER A 772 -40.98 -10.41 1.56
CA SER A 772 -39.78 -10.78 2.29
C SER A 772 -38.61 -9.86 1.95
N ARG A 773 -37.82 -9.52 2.97
CA ARG A 773 -36.53 -8.84 2.82
C ARG A 773 -35.42 -9.73 3.34
N LEU A 774 -34.31 -9.73 2.62
CA LEU A 774 -33.05 -10.28 3.12
C LEU A 774 -32.22 -9.12 3.67
N LEU A 775 -31.76 -9.24 4.91
CA LEU A 775 -30.84 -8.31 5.55
C LEU A 775 -29.52 -9.03 5.81
N ILE A 776 -28.45 -8.55 5.17
CA ILE A 776 -27.09 -9.04 5.41
C ILE A 776 -26.37 -8.01 6.28
N CYS A 777 -25.84 -8.43 7.43
CA CYS A 777 -25.12 -7.61 8.40
C CYS A 777 -23.64 -7.97 8.39
N ASP A 778 -22.89 -7.35 7.49
CA ASP A 778 -21.45 -7.59 7.27
C ASP A 778 -20.67 -6.26 7.21
N GLN A 779 -19.34 -6.32 7.10
CA GLN A 779 -18.55 -5.16 6.68
C GLN A 779 -18.98 -4.79 5.27
N VAL A 780 -19.18 -3.51 5.01
CA VAL A 780 -19.14 -3.01 3.64
C VAL A 780 -17.80 -2.32 3.45
N MET A 781 -16.98 -2.88 2.57
CA MET A 781 -15.64 -2.37 2.29
C MET A 781 -15.74 -1.08 1.48
N ASN A 782 -15.05 -0.05 1.96
CA ASN A 782 -14.90 1.23 1.26
C ASN A 782 -13.41 1.45 0.94
N THR A 783 -13.13 1.95 -0.26
CA THR A 783 -11.76 2.19 -0.71
C THR A 783 -11.32 3.62 -0.40
N THR A 784 -10.02 3.91 -0.45
CA THR A 784 -9.52 5.27 -0.20
C THR A 784 -10.00 6.30 -1.23
N ILE A 785 -10.56 5.86 -2.36
CA ILE A 785 -11.17 6.71 -3.39
C ILE A 785 -12.70 6.85 -3.25
N GLY A 786 -13.33 6.08 -2.35
CA GLY A 786 -14.76 6.13 -2.07
C GLY A 786 -15.58 5.18 -2.95
N ASP A 787 -16.90 5.23 -2.75
CA ASP A 787 -17.91 4.54 -3.57
C ASP A 787 -19.18 5.43 -3.58
N PRO A 788 -19.90 5.56 -4.71
CA PRO A 788 -21.12 6.38 -4.79
C PRO A 788 -22.24 5.97 -3.83
N ASP A 789 -22.31 4.71 -3.40
CA ASP A 789 -23.33 4.23 -2.45
C ASP A 789 -22.97 4.51 -0.99
N LEU A 790 -21.75 5.01 -0.72
CA LEU A 790 -21.22 5.23 0.62
C LEU A 790 -20.85 6.70 0.84
N GLU A 791 -21.07 7.18 2.06
CA GLU A 791 -20.66 8.53 2.43
C GLU A 791 -19.14 8.65 2.49
N SER A 792 -18.60 9.65 1.80
CA SER A 792 -17.17 9.95 1.79
C SER A 792 -16.77 10.86 2.94
N ALA A 793 -15.60 10.61 3.54
CA ALA A 793 -14.99 11.52 4.50
C ALA A 793 -14.69 12.90 3.87
N PRO A 794 -14.68 13.99 4.66
CA PRO A 794 -14.33 15.31 4.15
C PRO A 794 -12.87 15.36 3.67
N SER A 795 -12.63 16.02 2.54
CA SER A 795 -11.27 16.30 2.04
C SER A 795 -10.45 17.10 3.09
N PRO A 796 -9.15 16.81 3.30
CA PRO A 796 -8.27 15.95 2.49
C PRO A 796 -8.12 14.53 3.06
N LEU A 797 -9.07 14.08 3.88
CA LEU A 797 -9.06 12.73 4.43
C LEU A 797 -9.35 11.70 3.31
N PRO A 798 -8.81 10.47 3.39
CA PRO A 798 -9.21 9.39 2.50
C PRO A 798 -10.72 9.15 2.59
N ALA A 799 -11.39 8.91 1.46
CA ALA A 799 -12.85 8.83 1.40
C ALA A 799 -13.45 7.75 2.32
N ASN A 800 -12.70 6.68 2.59
CA ASN A 800 -13.06 5.62 3.53
C ASN A 800 -12.75 5.94 5.00
N TYR A 801 -12.48 7.19 5.40
CA TYR A 801 -12.07 7.55 6.77
C TYR A 801 -10.72 6.97 7.23
N GLY A 802 -9.88 6.46 6.31
CA GLY A 802 -8.48 6.11 6.56
C GLY A 802 -8.23 5.31 7.85
N TYR A 803 -7.61 5.94 8.85
CA TYR A 803 -7.21 5.26 10.10
C TYR A 803 -8.38 4.68 10.89
N HIS A 804 -9.58 5.28 10.81
CA HIS A 804 -10.77 4.75 11.48
C HIS A 804 -11.20 3.39 10.93
N THR A 805 -11.11 3.18 9.61
CA THR A 805 -11.50 1.94 8.93
C THR A 805 -10.37 0.92 8.82
N ARG A 806 -9.18 1.23 9.36
CA ARG A 806 -8.03 0.32 9.38
C ARG A 806 -8.37 -1.04 10.00
N PHE A 807 -9.19 -1.07 11.05
CA PHE A 807 -9.63 -2.31 11.70
C PHE A 807 -10.37 -3.23 10.73
N SER A 808 -11.26 -2.67 9.91
CA SER A 808 -12.04 -3.39 8.89
C SER A 808 -11.17 -4.07 7.86
N HIS A 809 -10.19 -3.35 7.32
CA HIS A 809 -9.21 -3.91 6.37
C HIS A 809 -8.34 -4.99 7.03
N SER A 810 -7.94 -4.80 8.29
CA SER A 810 -7.20 -5.84 9.02
C SER A 810 -8.05 -7.10 9.22
N ARG A 811 -9.37 -6.95 9.40
CA ARG A 811 -10.28 -8.08 9.55
C ARG A 811 -10.42 -8.85 8.25
N ASP A 812 -10.59 -8.17 7.12
CA ASP A 812 -10.64 -8.80 5.79
C ASP A 812 -9.42 -9.69 5.52
N ILE A 813 -8.20 -9.18 5.80
CA ILE A 813 -6.97 -9.98 5.70
C ILE A 813 -6.99 -11.19 6.65
N THR A 814 -7.57 -11.05 7.84
CA THR A 814 -7.73 -12.18 8.78
C THR A 814 -8.69 -13.23 8.23
N MET A 815 -9.78 -12.83 7.57
CA MET A 815 -10.74 -13.75 6.95
C MET A 815 -10.14 -14.50 5.78
N MET A 816 -9.42 -13.81 4.91
CA MET A 816 -8.63 -14.44 3.85
C MET A 816 -7.64 -15.46 4.43
N SER A 817 -6.89 -15.06 5.47
CA SER A 817 -5.87 -15.94 6.07
C SER A 817 -6.44 -17.20 6.72
N CYS A 818 -7.59 -17.10 7.38
CA CYS A 818 -8.13 -18.17 8.20
C CYS A 818 -9.04 -19.14 7.45
N ILE A 819 -9.82 -18.63 6.50
CA ILE A 819 -10.93 -19.38 5.89
C ILE A 819 -11.13 -19.06 4.40
N ASN A 820 -10.25 -18.27 3.77
CA ASN A 820 -10.47 -17.70 2.42
C ASN A 820 -11.80 -16.91 2.31
N GLY A 821 -12.22 -16.31 3.42
CA GLY A 821 -13.39 -15.42 3.49
C GLY A 821 -13.11 -14.05 2.86
N ILE A 822 -14.17 -13.30 2.60
CA ILE A 822 -14.13 -12.03 1.84
C ILE A 822 -15.07 -10.99 2.47
N GLU A 823 -14.52 -9.87 2.91
CA GLU A 823 -15.31 -8.65 3.17
C GLU A 823 -15.51 -7.91 1.84
N ARG A 824 -16.74 -7.49 1.51
CA ARG A 824 -17.11 -7.06 0.15
C ARG A 824 -17.44 -5.58 0.04
N THR A 825 -17.13 -5.00 -1.11
CA THR A 825 -17.53 -3.66 -1.53
C THR A 825 -19.00 -3.60 -1.95
N PRO A 826 -19.63 -2.41 -2.06
CA PRO A 826 -20.99 -2.28 -2.59
C PRO A 826 -21.18 -2.93 -3.96
N ALA A 827 -20.21 -2.74 -4.87
CA ALA A 827 -20.24 -3.33 -6.20
C ALA A 827 -20.22 -4.87 -6.17
N GLU A 828 -19.40 -5.47 -5.31
CA GLU A 828 -19.32 -6.92 -5.14
C GLU A 828 -20.60 -7.48 -4.51
N PHE A 829 -21.18 -6.81 -3.50
CA PHE A 829 -22.50 -7.20 -2.98
C PHE A 829 -23.60 -7.13 -4.05
N LYS A 830 -23.60 -6.10 -4.90
CA LYS A 830 -24.55 -6.00 -6.03
C LYS A 830 -24.41 -7.18 -6.98
N ALA A 831 -23.18 -7.49 -7.40
CA ALA A 831 -22.89 -8.61 -8.30
C ALA A 831 -23.32 -9.95 -7.68
N LEU A 832 -23.00 -10.17 -6.40
CA LEU A 832 -23.34 -11.37 -5.65
C LEU A 832 -24.86 -11.58 -5.53
N LEU A 833 -25.59 -10.53 -5.14
CA LEU A 833 -27.05 -10.57 -5.04
C LEU A 833 -27.69 -10.83 -6.41
N GLN A 834 -27.19 -10.18 -7.47
CA GLN A 834 -27.70 -10.36 -8.83
C GLN A 834 -27.49 -11.81 -9.32
N ALA A 835 -26.31 -12.39 -9.06
CA ALA A 835 -26.02 -13.79 -9.40
C ALA A 835 -26.97 -14.77 -8.68
N ALA A 836 -27.39 -14.44 -7.46
CA ALA A 836 -28.38 -15.22 -6.71
C ALA A 836 -29.84 -14.92 -7.09
N GLY A 837 -30.11 -14.02 -8.05
CA GLY A 837 -31.46 -13.65 -8.47
C GLY A 837 -32.18 -12.71 -7.49
N LEU A 838 -31.43 -11.91 -6.74
CA LEU A 838 -31.90 -10.88 -5.81
C LEU A 838 -31.48 -9.49 -6.31
N LYS A 839 -32.15 -8.45 -5.81
CA LYS A 839 -31.83 -7.05 -6.09
C LYS A 839 -31.44 -6.33 -4.82
N LEU A 840 -30.30 -5.62 -4.84
CA LEU A 840 -29.96 -4.68 -3.78
C LEU A 840 -30.98 -3.53 -3.75
N LYS A 841 -31.60 -3.31 -2.60
CA LYS A 841 -32.54 -2.22 -2.38
C LYS A 841 -31.88 -1.03 -1.69
N LYS A 842 -31.12 -1.28 -0.62
CA LYS A 842 -30.50 -0.20 0.18
C LYS A 842 -29.34 -0.74 1.02
N ILE A 843 -28.32 0.09 1.23
CA ILE A 843 -27.30 -0.12 2.27
C ILE A 843 -27.61 0.84 3.42
N TRP A 844 -27.82 0.30 4.61
CA TRP A 844 -28.05 1.06 5.84
C TRP A 844 -26.74 1.22 6.60
N HIS A 845 -26.30 2.47 6.74
CA HIS A 845 -25.09 2.84 7.46
C HIS A 845 -25.34 2.86 8.97
N CYS A 846 -24.84 1.84 9.66
CA CYS A 846 -24.94 1.78 11.12
C CYS A 846 -23.82 2.61 11.78
N ARG A 847 -24.05 3.07 13.01
CA ARG A 847 -23.06 3.69 13.91
C ARG A 847 -22.09 2.62 14.46
N SER A 848 -21.50 1.84 13.57
CA SER A 848 -20.62 0.70 13.85
C SER A 848 -19.72 0.41 12.64
N GLN A 849 -18.85 -0.58 12.77
CA GLN A 849 -18.03 -1.10 11.67
C GLN A 849 -18.82 -1.93 10.65
N VAL A 850 -20.04 -2.38 10.99
CA VAL A 850 -20.91 -3.12 10.06
C VAL A 850 -21.99 -2.22 9.45
N SER A 851 -22.53 -2.64 8.32
CA SER A 851 -23.73 -2.05 7.70
C SER A 851 -24.79 -3.13 7.48
N LEU A 852 -26.01 -2.73 7.14
CA LEU A 852 -27.05 -3.68 6.70
C LEU A 852 -27.32 -3.52 5.22
N ILE A 853 -27.11 -4.59 4.46
CA ILE A 853 -27.41 -4.69 3.05
C ILE A 853 -28.83 -5.26 2.92
N GLU A 854 -29.80 -4.44 2.53
CA GLU A 854 -31.19 -4.84 2.29
C GLU A 854 -31.36 -5.29 0.84
N ALA A 855 -31.73 -6.55 0.66
CA ALA A 855 -32.01 -7.16 -0.63
C ALA A 855 -33.46 -7.68 -0.71
N VAL A 856 -34.00 -7.66 -1.92
CA VAL A 856 -35.40 -8.04 -2.20
C VAL A 856 -35.48 -8.88 -3.47
N LEU A 857 -36.61 -9.55 -3.68
CA LEU A 857 -36.91 -10.16 -4.97
C LEU A 857 -37.02 -9.06 -6.05
N PRO A 858 -36.53 -9.30 -7.28
CA PRO A 858 -36.75 -8.38 -8.39
C PRO A 858 -38.24 -8.18 -8.65
N GLU A 859 -38.64 -6.95 -9.00
CA GLU A 859 -40.01 -6.68 -9.42
C GLU A 859 -40.33 -7.52 -10.67
N VAL A 860 -41.37 -8.34 -10.60
CA VAL A 860 -41.90 -9.01 -11.79
C VAL A 860 -42.61 -7.93 -12.58
N ASN A 861 -41.91 -7.31 -13.55
CA ASN A 861 -42.57 -6.53 -14.58
C ASN A 861 -43.45 -7.50 -15.36
N GLY A 862 -44.72 -7.59 -14.96
CA GLY A 862 -45.72 -8.30 -15.72
C GLY A 862 -45.74 -7.71 -17.12
N PHE A 863 -45.57 -8.56 -18.13
CA PHE A 863 -46.11 -8.27 -19.45
C PHE A 863 -47.60 -7.98 -19.22
N LYS A 864 -47.96 -6.70 -19.26
CA LYS A 864 -49.34 -6.26 -19.47
C LYS A 864 -49.58 -6.15 -20.96
#